data_AF-A0AAN0JN13-F1
#
_entry.id   AF-A0AAN0JN13-F1
#
_cell.length_a   1.000
_cell.length_b   1.000
_cell.length_c   1.000
_cell.angle_alpha   90.00
_cell.angle_beta   90.00
_cell.angle_gamma   90.00
#
_symmetry.space_group_name_H-M   'P 1'
#
loop_
_entity.id
_entity.type
_entity.pdbx_description
1 polymer ?
#
loop_
_entity_poly.entity_id
_entity_poly.type
_entity_poly.pdbx_seq_one_letter_code
_entity_poly.pdbx_strand_id
1 'polypeptide(L)'
;MAEGTLEEILLRMFRCYADRPAIGTYIESRQRYEYISFKVLEQLVTSFAMSLYHVMSTSHAHLLGTNHTPLIALCSVVRLEWYIADYACALIGIPSVGITASSDKETISFILSQTETPLVVCSQDKLSIFASLASNGDTPGLKHIIVMDLNEGEDVAIMTGSVPPVGVTIWRLTEFLKKGKDQLINIASFKTDPEQIYTIAYTSGSTGTPKGCVFSRSLWLKHILSPSTIGFMGIKRIWFSFQPPSHMMERESFHMTLLGGYKAGIYRGTIEHLFDDMRMVRPTVITSTPRFFLTIYNKYQQALLEEYRQYLSKQDKPVSQTGTDEPPSPDSLDLSQAPYEVKDIVKDRFNEYFGGRERLIGVGGAAVPPPLIQFLSRVFNGLVQDGYGTTEAGGIAGGGYTYSGVHVKLRDVPEMGYLTTDIPPRGEICVKTDTMISGYYKNTKDTDEKFQDGYFCTGDIGTVDSIGQVTIIDRKKNIFKLSQGEFVAPEKLENIFENGSRLIEQVFIHGSIWRDGVIGLVVPHKDALEKWWIENNTIEEDSSVPDIKDLCTLRPVVDLFLSELRRVGEKHCLPGWEIPSSILLEPNPFSQENKLLTCTLKKSRPQLELRYREELERLYEEPSGDKKTSIKRSIEDNVMIHLISVMKNNGIPIPPSCSLSKYSTDDAPPINVSLTLTQMGGDSLAAMFLSNLIQDELGVAVPALKILKEPLSSLFYFVVSQISPSKALEFKDSPFSSQTGHASFESGPGRNDAEINWQRETSIHFLHVSSSVTKLSDRDDIPRELDDEERSEEVTKKENLTDDQIKILLTGSTGFLGRFILWNLLNSEKCGLVYCLCRGDNGKERLLNILKKLQVELSEMKGDKQGGGVEEKRRGKESSFSKMVSKLVVLSGDLGLVRLGLSEGDYNLIAREVDVVIHNGANVNHVLSYTDLKPTNVTSTKEILKLCSERIKHKYLHFVSSIGVLIEGGDETTEVKKDRLRHCSGYCQSKWVSEQLVLGAIDNGYIKGSLSRPGLIGAHSVTGHLNRTDWFYLLVCGLYHLKAYPSEWGTGKTLVIPVDTVAQAVVALSLNRISESNGLVYHLDNRESVVNFNDIIRSLEKAGPDSLKHQGNQMYSQLLLKWDRLHLSLSPSPLTCV
;
A
#
# COMPACT_ATOMS: atom_id res chain seq x y z
N MET A 1 41.15 -22.55 -1.05
CA MET A 1 41.42 -21.58 -2.13
C MET A 1 41.52 -20.12 -1.64
N ALA A 2 41.20 -19.81 -0.38
CA ALA A 2 41.08 -18.44 0.13
C ALA A 2 42.40 -17.70 0.42
N GLU A 3 43.56 -18.31 0.16
CA GLU A 3 44.87 -17.68 0.36
C GLU A 3 45.58 -17.51 -0.99
N GLY A 4 45.93 -16.25 -1.31
CA GLY A 4 46.66 -15.84 -2.50
C GLY A 4 46.11 -14.54 -3.13
N THR A 5 46.85 -13.99 -4.10
CA THR A 5 46.37 -12.89 -4.95
C THR A 5 45.33 -13.38 -5.96
N LEU A 6 44.62 -12.46 -6.64
CA LEU A 6 43.56 -12.82 -7.59
C LEU A 6 44.09 -13.70 -8.72
N GLU A 7 45.24 -13.33 -9.29
CA GLU A 7 45.92 -14.07 -10.34
C GLU A 7 46.40 -15.45 -9.87
N GLU A 8 46.91 -15.58 -8.65
CA GLU A 8 47.31 -16.87 -8.08
C GLU A 8 46.12 -17.81 -7.92
N ILE A 9 44.98 -17.28 -7.46
CA ILE A 9 43.74 -18.02 -7.30
C ILE A 9 43.21 -18.48 -8.67
N LEU A 10 43.22 -17.62 -9.69
CA LEU A 10 42.80 -17.97 -11.04
C LEU A 10 43.71 -19.04 -11.68
N LEU A 11 45.03 -18.89 -11.58
CA LEU A 11 45.99 -19.90 -12.06
C LEU A 11 45.86 -21.22 -11.29
N ARG A 12 45.51 -21.18 -10.01
CA ARG A 12 45.20 -22.39 -9.23
C ARG A 12 43.90 -23.03 -9.71
N MET A 13 42.86 -22.25 -10.00
CA MET A 13 41.59 -22.73 -10.56
C MET A 13 41.80 -23.47 -11.88
N PHE A 14 42.51 -22.88 -12.84
CA PHE A 14 42.80 -23.52 -14.13
C PHE A 14 43.56 -24.84 -13.97
N ARG A 15 44.58 -24.86 -13.10
CA ARG A 15 45.35 -26.08 -12.81
C ARG A 15 44.54 -27.18 -12.12
N CYS A 16 43.78 -26.84 -11.08
CA CYS A 16 43.06 -27.83 -10.28
C CYS A 16 41.88 -28.47 -11.03
N TYR A 17 41.31 -27.74 -11.99
CA TYR A 17 40.10 -28.16 -12.70
C TYR A 17 40.29 -28.33 -14.20
N ALA A 18 41.53 -28.39 -14.70
CA ALA A 18 41.91 -28.37 -16.10
C ALA A 18 41.00 -29.20 -17.04
N ASP A 19 40.69 -30.45 -16.64
CA ASP A 19 39.93 -31.39 -17.46
C ASP A 19 38.40 -31.31 -17.26
N ARG A 20 37.93 -30.50 -16.32
CA ARG A 20 36.49 -30.30 -16.09
C ARG A 20 35.88 -29.38 -17.15
N PRO A 21 34.60 -29.54 -17.49
CA PRO A 21 33.87 -28.56 -18.30
C PRO A 21 33.76 -27.23 -17.53
N ALA A 22 34.04 -26.12 -18.21
CA ALA A 22 34.01 -24.77 -17.65
C ALA A 22 32.82 -23.97 -18.21
N ILE A 23 32.85 -23.63 -19.50
CA ILE A 23 31.84 -22.75 -20.10
C ILE A 23 31.22 -23.44 -21.30
N GLY A 24 29.90 -23.47 -21.37
CA GLY A 24 29.12 -24.06 -22.45
C GLY A 24 28.45 -23.02 -23.32
N THR A 25 28.50 -23.22 -24.63
CA THR A 25 27.78 -22.43 -25.63
C THR A 25 26.91 -23.34 -26.49
N TYR A 26 25.76 -22.85 -26.96
CA TYR A 26 24.91 -23.63 -27.84
C TYR A 26 25.51 -23.72 -29.25
N ILE A 27 25.51 -24.92 -29.83
CA ILE A 27 25.99 -25.19 -31.18
C ILE A 27 24.79 -25.54 -32.08
N GLU A 28 24.39 -24.60 -32.94
CA GLU A 28 23.20 -24.70 -33.80
C GLU A 28 23.20 -25.99 -34.64
N SER A 29 24.33 -26.28 -35.29
CA SER A 29 24.47 -27.47 -36.17
C SER A 29 24.31 -28.81 -35.46
N ARG A 30 24.44 -28.83 -34.13
CA ARG A 30 24.33 -30.04 -33.30
C ARG A 30 23.16 -29.99 -32.32
N GLN A 31 22.42 -28.88 -32.29
CA GLN A 31 21.30 -28.61 -31.41
C GLN A 31 21.57 -28.95 -29.92
N ARG A 32 22.77 -28.61 -29.42
CA ARG A 32 23.17 -28.90 -28.05
C ARG A 32 24.20 -27.92 -27.51
N TYR A 33 24.29 -27.83 -26.19
CA TYR A 33 25.38 -27.13 -25.50
C TYR A 33 26.67 -27.95 -25.55
N GLU A 34 27.75 -27.34 -26.02
CA GLU A 34 29.11 -27.89 -25.95
C GLU A 34 29.95 -27.07 -24.99
N TYR A 35 30.70 -27.76 -24.12
CA TYR A 35 31.47 -27.14 -23.05
C TYR A 35 32.96 -27.19 -23.36
N ILE A 36 33.62 -26.04 -23.31
CA ILE A 36 35.09 -25.98 -23.27
C ILE A 36 35.57 -26.35 -21.86
N SER A 37 36.74 -26.99 -21.77
CA SER A 37 37.34 -27.31 -20.47
C SER A 37 38.04 -26.10 -19.86
N PHE A 38 38.36 -26.15 -18.56
CA PHE A 38 39.18 -25.12 -17.91
C PHE A 38 40.54 -24.95 -18.58
N LYS A 39 41.13 -26.04 -19.11
CA LYS A 39 42.38 -25.99 -19.87
C LYS A 39 42.25 -25.20 -21.17
N VAL A 40 41.16 -25.39 -21.90
CA VAL A 40 40.90 -24.62 -23.14
C VAL A 40 40.60 -23.16 -22.78
N LEU A 41 39.85 -22.91 -21.71
CA LEU A 41 39.59 -21.56 -21.21
C LEU A 41 40.89 -20.85 -20.82
N GLU A 42 41.79 -21.51 -20.08
CA GLU A 42 43.12 -20.99 -19.72
C GLU A 42 43.92 -20.58 -20.96
N GLN A 43 43.92 -21.41 -22.01
CA GLN A 43 44.61 -21.10 -23.27
C GLN A 43 44.06 -19.83 -23.93
N LEU A 44 42.73 -19.72 -24.04
CA LEU A 44 42.07 -18.55 -24.64
C LEU A 44 42.34 -17.28 -23.83
N VAL A 45 42.20 -17.37 -22.50
CA VAL A 45 42.48 -16.27 -21.56
C VAL A 45 43.95 -15.84 -21.64
N THR A 46 44.88 -16.79 -21.65
CA THR A 46 46.32 -16.50 -21.75
C THR A 46 46.66 -15.86 -23.08
N SER A 47 46.14 -16.37 -24.20
CA SER A 47 46.33 -15.77 -25.51
C SER A 47 45.80 -14.34 -25.57
N PHE A 48 44.58 -14.10 -25.05
CA PHE A 48 44.03 -12.75 -24.98
C PHE A 48 44.88 -11.82 -24.11
N ALA A 49 45.28 -12.29 -22.94
CA ALA A 49 46.11 -11.54 -22.01
C ALA A 49 47.44 -11.11 -22.63
N MET A 50 48.12 -12.02 -23.34
CA MET A 50 49.39 -11.70 -23.98
C MET A 50 49.23 -10.71 -25.13
N SER A 51 48.16 -10.82 -25.92
CA SER A 51 47.84 -9.83 -26.96
C SER A 51 47.55 -8.46 -26.37
N LEU A 52 46.75 -8.43 -25.29
CA LEU A 52 46.41 -7.20 -24.58
C LEU A 52 47.65 -6.55 -23.99
N TYR A 53 48.50 -7.31 -23.29
CA TYR A 53 49.76 -6.81 -22.75
C TYR A 53 50.65 -6.24 -23.85
N HIS A 54 50.82 -6.96 -24.96
CA HIS A 54 51.63 -6.51 -26.08
C HIS A 54 51.11 -5.17 -26.65
N VAL A 55 49.81 -5.07 -26.97
CA VAL A 55 49.19 -3.84 -27.49
C VAL A 55 49.26 -2.69 -26.49
N MET A 56 49.12 -2.96 -25.19
CA MET A 56 49.19 -1.92 -24.18
C MET A 56 50.63 -1.47 -23.92
N SER A 57 51.60 -2.38 -23.97
CA SER A 57 53.02 -2.09 -23.75
C SER A 57 53.63 -1.18 -24.81
N THR A 58 53.15 -1.22 -26.07
CA THR A 58 53.68 -0.37 -27.14
C THR A 58 53.46 1.12 -26.88
N SER A 59 52.39 1.48 -26.16
CA SER A 59 52.01 2.88 -25.95
C SER A 59 52.01 3.29 -24.47
N HIS A 60 51.95 2.32 -23.54
CA HIS A 60 51.74 2.58 -22.11
C HIS A 60 52.63 1.73 -21.19
N ALA A 61 53.75 1.17 -21.67
CA ALA A 61 54.63 0.30 -20.87
C ALA A 61 55.00 0.88 -19.47
N HIS A 62 55.25 2.18 -19.39
CA HIS A 62 55.63 2.86 -18.14
C HIS A 62 54.49 2.96 -17.10
N LEU A 63 53.25 2.73 -17.50
CA LEU A 63 52.07 2.78 -16.64
C LEU A 63 51.57 1.39 -16.21
N LEU A 64 52.00 0.32 -16.88
CA LEU A 64 51.53 -1.04 -16.61
C LEU A 64 52.00 -1.51 -15.22
N GLY A 65 51.08 -2.07 -14.44
CA GLY A 65 51.34 -2.52 -13.07
C GLY A 65 51.37 -1.40 -12.02
N THR A 66 50.86 -0.21 -12.37
CA THR A 66 50.73 0.93 -11.46
C THR A 66 49.26 1.31 -11.25
N ASN A 67 48.98 2.20 -10.30
CA ASN A 67 47.63 2.77 -10.13
C ASN A 67 47.17 3.65 -11.30
N HIS A 68 48.07 3.96 -12.24
CA HIS A 68 47.79 4.71 -13.47
C HIS A 68 47.71 3.82 -14.71
N THR A 69 47.67 2.49 -14.55
CA THR A 69 47.45 1.58 -15.68
C THR A 69 46.13 1.96 -16.39
N PRO A 70 46.14 2.14 -17.72
CA PRO A 70 44.94 2.55 -18.43
C PRO A 70 43.82 1.50 -18.34
N LEU A 71 42.57 1.96 -18.29
CA LEU A 71 41.38 1.10 -18.21
C LEU A 71 40.90 0.70 -19.60
N ILE A 72 40.63 -0.59 -19.79
CA ILE A 72 40.00 -1.07 -21.03
C ILE A 72 38.50 -1.27 -20.85
N ALA A 73 37.71 -0.96 -21.88
CA ALA A 73 36.27 -1.09 -21.81
C ALA A 73 35.78 -2.41 -22.41
N LEU A 74 34.80 -3.05 -21.76
CA LEU A 74 34.14 -4.26 -22.22
C LEU A 74 32.64 -3.96 -22.42
N CYS A 75 32.16 -4.03 -23.67
CA CYS A 75 30.79 -3.64 -24.03
C CYS A 75 30.13 -4.68 -24.94
N SER A 76 29.42 -5.64 -24.35
CA SER A 76 28.64 -6.63 -25.10
C SER A 76 27.51 -7.20 -24.25
N VAL A 77 26.55 -7.86 -24.90
CA VAL A 77 25.65 -8.81 -24.23
C VAL A 77 26.45 -9.98 -23.65
N VAL A 78 25.79 -10.88 -22.93
CA VAL A 78 26.46 -12.04 -22.35
C VAL A 78 27.06 -12.94 -23.43
N ARG A 79 28.38 -13.16 -23.37
CA ARG A 79 29.12 -13.97 -24.33
C ARG A 79 30.34 -14.60 -23.67
N LEU A 80 30.83 -15.72 -24.21
CA LEU A 80 32.06 -16.38 -23.75
C LEU A 80 33.27 -15.42 -23.84
N GLU A 81 33.36 -14.69 -24.95
CA GLU A 81 34.47 -13.78 -25.27
C GLU A 81 34.61 -12.64 -24.25
N TRP A 82 33.48 -12.16 -23.70
CA TRP A 82 33.46 -11.13 -22.67
C TRP A 82 34.19 -11.61 -21.41
N TYR A 83 33.89 -12.83 -20.95
CA TYR A 83 34.55 -13.42 -19.79
C TYR A 83 36.03 -13.72 -20.06
N ILE A 84 36.38 -14.14 -21.28
CA ILE A 84 37.79 -14.33 -21.67
C ILE A 84 38.58 -13.03 -21.48
N ALA A 85 38.05 -11.92 -22.00
CA ALA A 85 38.68 -10.60 -21.86
C ALA A 85 38.78 -10.16 -20.40
N ASP A 86 37.74 -10.42 -19.60
CA ASP A 86 37.71 -10.11 -18.17
C ASP A 86 38.76 -10.90 -17.36
N TYR A 87 38.80 -12.23 -17.51
CA TYR A 87 39.83 -13.05 -16.86
C TYR A 87 41.23 -12.70 -17.34
N ALA A 88 41.39 -12.32 -18.60
CA ALA A 88 42.68 -11.87 -19.12
C ALA A 88 43.15 -10.60 -18.40
N CYS A 89 42.27 -9.60 -18.26
CA CYS A 89 42.52 -8.40 -17.45
C CYS A 89 42.91 -8.74 -16.01
N ALA A 90 42.16 -9.66 -15.39
CA ALA A 90 42.44 -10.12 -14.03
C ALA A 90 43.84 -10.71 -13.90
N LEU A 91 44.29 -11.57 -14.83
CA LEU A 91 45.58 -12.25 -14.75
C LEU A 91 46.80 -11.33 -14.87
N ILE A 92 46.73 -10.30 -15.71
CA ILE A 92 47.89 -9.43 -16.00
C ILE A 92 47.84 -8.06 -15.31
N GLY A 93 46.84 -7.82 -14.45
CA GLY A 93 46.74 -6.57 -13.70
C GLY A 93 46.38 -5.35 -14.54
N ILE A 94 45.63 -5.54 -15.64
CA ILE A 94 45.08 -4.44 -16.43
C ILE A 94 43.63 -4.22 -16.01
N PRO A 95 43.23 -3.03 -15.55
CA PRO A 95 41.87 -2.77 -15.09
C PRO A 95 40.85 -2.76 -16.25
N SER A 96 39.65 -3.26 -15.96
CA SER A 96 38.54 -3.27 -16.92
C SER A 96 37.38 -2.36 -16.48
N VAL A 97 36.66 -1.78 -17.42
CA VAL A 97 35.38 -1.10 -17.20
C VAL A 97 34.27 -1.80 -17.97
N GLY A 98 33.28 -2.32 -17.24
CA GLY A 98 32.12 -2.96 -17.86
C GLY A 98 31.12 -1.89 -18.32
N ILE A 99 30.84 -1.85 -19.62
CA ILE A 99 29.80 -0.99 -20.20
C ILE A 99 28.60 -1.86 -20.53
N THR A 100 27.44 -1.42 -20.06
CA THR A 100 26.17 -2.09 -20.33
C THR A 100 25.83 -2.01 -21.82
N ALA A 101 25.53 -3.15 -22.44
CA ALA A 101 25.26 -3.24 -23.88
C ALA A 101 24.06 -2.37 -24.35
N SER A 102 23.09 -2.10 -23.49
CA SER A 102 21.95 -1.25 -23.79
C SER A 102 22.22 0.25 -23.60
N SER A 103 23.45 0.65 -23.23
CA SER A 103 23.80 2.06 -23.02
C SER A 103 23.71 2.84 -24.33
N ASP A 104 23.26 4.09 -24.25
CA ASP A 104 23.25 5.01 -25.38
C ASP A 104 24.64 5.59 -25.68
N LYS A 105 24.75 6.27 -26.83
CA LYS A 105 26.02 6.81 -27.34
C LYS A 105 26.59 7.86 -26.37
N GLU A 106 25.71 8.67 -25.77
CA GLU A 106 26.04 9.72 -24.82
C GLU A 106 26.64 9.13 -23.54
N THR A 107 26.01 8.10 -22.97
CA THR A 107 26.53 7.37 -21.80
C THR A 107 27.87 6.71 -22.10
N ILE A 108 27.99 6.05 -23.26
CA ILE A 108 29.24 5.41 -23.69
C ILE A 108 30.34 6.46 -23.80
N SER A 109 30.07 7.59 -24.45
CA SER A 109 31.01 8.70 -24.60
C SER A 109 31.46 9.26 -23.26
N PHE A 110 30.51 9.47 -22.33
CA PHE A 110 30.80 9.93 -20.98
C PHE A 110 31.74 8.96 -20.24
N ILE A 111 31.43 7.66 -20.25
CA ILE A 111 32.25 6.64 -19.59
C ILE A 111 33.66 6.63 -20.18
N LEU A 112 33.78 6.52 -21.50
CA LEU A 112 35.08 6.46 -22.18
C LEU A 112 35.92 7.72 -21.95
N SER A 113 35.27 8.88 -21.89
CA SER A 113 35.93 10.16 -21.60
C SER A 113 36.43 10.22 -20.15
N GLN A 114 35.60 9.79 -19.19
CA GLN A 114 35.98 9.79 -17.77
C GLN A 114 37.13 8.81 -17.49
N THR A 115 37.09 7.62 -18.11
CA THR A 115 38.10 6.56 -17.95
C THR A 115 39.31 6.72 -18.85
N GLU A 116 39.27 7.65 -19.82
CA GLU A 116 40.34 7.88 -20.80
C GLU A 116 40.77 6.58 -21.51
N THR A 117 39.79 5.75 -21.86
CA THR A 117 40.02 4.38 -22.31
C THR A 117 40.73 4.31 -23.67
N PRO A 118 41.88 3.62 -23.78
CA PRO A 118 42.59 3.46 -25.05
C PRO A 118 42.10 2.27 -25.88
N LEU A 119 41.39 1.33 -25.27
CA LEU A 119 40.99 0.08 -25.92
C LEU A 119 39.58 -0.35 -25.48
N VAL A 120 38.75 -0.72 -26.46
CA VAL A 120 37.40 -1.26 -26.25
C VAL A 120 37.34 -2.69 -26.81
N VAL A 121 36.70 -3.60 -26.09
CA VAL A 121 36.28 -4.92 -26.57
C VAL A 121 34.75 -4.92 -26.65
N CYS A 122 34.18 -5.18 -27.82
CA CYS A 122 32.74 -5.11 -28.02
C CYS A 122 32.19 -6.18 -28.97
N SER A 123 30.88 -6.39 -28.94
CA SER A 123 30.20 -7.12 -30.02
C SER A 123 30.07 -6.27 -31.28
N GLN A 124 29.84 -6.95 -32.39
CA GLN A 124 29.71 -6.40 -33.74
C GLN A 124 28.62 -5.34 -33.82
N ASP A 125 27.50 -5.53 -33.14
CA ASP A 125 26.38 -4.57 -33.09
C ASP A 125 26.76 -3.21 -32.47
N LYS A 126 27.86 -3.14 -31.71
CA LYS A 126 28.37 -1.91 -31.10
C LYS A 126 29.48 -1.23 -31.89
N LEU A 127 30.02 -1.89 -32.90
CA LEU A 127 31.17 -1.41 -33.67
C LEU A 127 30.91 -0.02 -34.28
N SER A 128 29.74 0.18 -34.88
CA SER A 128 29.35 1.45 -35.50
C SER A 128 29.33 2.62 -34.52
N ILE A 129 28.89 2.39 -33.28
CA ILE A 129 28.85 3.41 -32.22
C ILE A 129 30.27 3.84 -31.85
N PHE A 130 31.16 2.90 -31.55
CA PHE A 130 32.55 3.20 -31.18
C PHE A 130 33.35 3.82 -32.34
N ALA A 131 33.15 3.34 -33.57
CA ALA A 131 33.75 3.94 -34.75
C ALA A 131 33.27 5.38 -34.95
N SER A 132 31.98 5.65 -34.79
CA SER A 132 31.42 7.01 -34.88
C SER A 132 31.99 7.95 -33.82
N LEU A 133 32.08 7.50 -32.55
CA LEU A 133 32.67 8.29 -31.46
C LEU A 133 34.14 8.63 -31.70
N ALA A 134 34.91 7.66 -32.21
CA ALA A 134 36.30 7.87 -32.56
C ALA A 134 36.47 8.88 -33.71
N SER A 135 35.67 8.75 -34.78
CA SER A 135 35.72 9.65 -35.94
C SER A 135 35.33 11.10 -35.61
N ASN A 136 34.40 11.28 -34.68
CA ASN A 136 33.95 12.60 -34.23
C ASN A 136 34.95 13.30 -33.29
N GLY A 137 35.97 12.59 -32.79
CA GLY A 137 36.87 13.10 -31.78
C GLY A 137 36.28 13.15 -30.37
N ASP A 138 35.11 12.53 -30.15
CA ASP A 138 34.44 12.48 -28.84
C ASP A 138 35.24 11.65 -27.82
N THR A 139 36.09 10.72 -28.30
CA THR A 139 36.90 9.82 -27.46
C THR A 139 38.38 9.85 -27.88
N PRO A 140 39.13 10.94 -27.60
CA PRO A 140 40.50 11.13 -28.11
C PRO A 140 41.50 10.07 -27.62
N GLY A 141 41.21 9.41 -26.49
CA GLY A 141 42.00 8.33 -25.93
C GLY A 141 41.91 7.02 -26.71
N LEU A 142 40.80 6.74 -27.40
CA LEU A 142 40.53 5.44 -28.02
C LEU A 142 41.45 5.19 -29.23
N LYS A 143 42.22 4.10 -29.19
CA LYS A 143 43.16 3.66 -30.26
C LYS A 143 42.87 2.28 -30.80
N HIS A 144 42.19 1.43 -30.04
CA HIS A 144 41.95 0.04 -30.42
C HIS A 144 40.51 -0.39 -30.15
N ILE A 145 39.90 -1.06 -31.13
CA ILE A 145 38.57 -1.69 -31.00
C ILE A 145 38.73 -3.17 -31.33
N ILE A 146 38.38 -4.06 -30.41
CA ILE A 146 38.40 -5.51 -30.60
C ILE A 146 36.96 -6.00 -30.72
N VAL A 147 36.63 -6.64 -31.83
CA VAL A 147 35.28 -7.13 -32.11
C VAL A 147 35.19 -8.63 -31.84
N MET A 148 34.29 -9.01 -30.91
CA MET A 148 34.19 -10.38 -30.38
C MET A 148 33.68 -11.41 -31.40
N ASP A 149 32.69 -11.03 -32.20
CA ASP A 149 31.84 -11.90 -33.01
C ASP A 149 31.87 -11.57 -34.51
N LEU A 150 33.01 -11.02 -34.98
CA LEU A 150 33.24 -10.71 -36.39
C LEU A 150 33.88 -11.91 -37.12
N ASN A 151 33.21 -12.42 -38.16
CA ASN A 151 33.64 -13.59 -38.92
C ASN A 151 34.72 -13.25 -39.96
N GLU A 152 35.42 -14.29 -40.44
CA GLU A 152 36.34 -14.17 -41.58
C GLU A 152 35.54 -13.85 -42.86
N GLY A 153 35.93 -12.79 -43.58
CA GLY A 153 35.28 -12.32 -44.81
C GLY A 153 34.28 -11.16 -44.63
N GLU A 154 33.90 -10.84 -43.39
CA GLU A 154 33.08 -9.65 -43.10
C GLU A 154 33.93 -8.37 -43.18
N ASP A 155 33.50 -7.42 -44.01
CA ASP A 155 34.20 -6.15 -44.23
C ASP A 155 33.81 -5.10 -43.19
N VAL A 156 34.79 -4.71 -42.38
CA VAL A 156 34.68 -3.70 -41.34
C VAL A 156 34.17 -2.36 -41.90
N ALA A 157 34.61 -1.97 -43.10
CA ALA A 157 34.24 -0.69 -43.72
C ALA A 157 32.76 -0.64 -44.15
N ILE A 158 32.20 -1.79 -44.54
CA ILE A 158 30.78 -1.92 -44.87
C ILE A 158 29.94 -1.80 -43.59
N MET A 159 30.39 -2.42 -42.49
CA MET A 159 29.66 -2.45 -41.22
C MET A 159 29.68 -1.10 -40.47
N THR A 160 30.74 -0.32 -40.61
CA THR A 160 30.83 1.03 -40.03
C THR A 160 30.17 2.10 -40.90
N GLY A 161 29.75 1.77 -42.12
CA GLY A 161 29.20 2.72 -43.10
C GLY A 161 30.17 3.85 -43.47
N SER A 162 31.45 3.70 -43.12
CA SER A 162 32.48 4.74 -43.17
C SER A 162 33.87 4.12 -43.12
N VAL A 163 34.87 4.83 -43.66
CA VAL A 163 36.29 4.43 -43.56
C VAL A 163 36.68 4.33 -42.07
N PRO A 164 37.48 3.33 -41.64
CA PRO A 164 37.94 3.23 -40.27
C PRO A 164 38.51 4.56 -39.75
N PRO A 165 38.21 4.97 -38.50
CA PRO A 165 38.65 6.25 -37.96
C PRO A 165 40.18 6.38 -38.02
N VAL A 166 40.68 7.52 -38.50
CA VAL A 166 42.13 7.76 -38.61
C VAL A 166 42.78 7.62 -37.23
N GLY A 167 43.76 6.71 -37.12
CA GLY A 167 44.49 6.46 -35.86
C GLY A 167 43.82 5.45 -34.91
N VAL A 168 42.75 4.77 -35.33
CA VAL A 168 42.13 3.65 -34.59
C VAL A 168 42.34 2.33 -35.34
N THR A 169 42.86 1.31 -34.65
CA THR A 169 42.99 -0.06 -35.18
C THR A 169 41.81 -0.91 -34.74
N ILE A 170 41.13 -1.53 -35.71
CA ILE A 170 40.03 -2.47 -35.45
C ILE A 170 40.59 -3.90 -35.61
N TRP A 171 40.39 -4.74 -34.59
CA TRP A 171 40.87 -6.11 -34.52
C TRP A 171 39.70 -7.09 -34.55
N ARG A 172 39.80 -8.16 -35.35
CA ARG A 172 38.99 -9.36 -35.13
C ARG A 172 39.52 -10.09 -33.91
N LEU A 173 38.64 -10.67 -33.09
CA LEU A 173 39.08 -11.44 -31.92
C LEU A 173 40.02 -12.59 -32.30
N THR A 174 39.78 -13.29 -33.40
CA THR A 174 40.62 -14.41 -33.86
C THR A 174 42.04 -13.95 -34.22
N GLU A 175 42.18 -12.82 -34.90
CA GLU A 175 43.46 -12.18 -35.22
C GLU A 175 44.16 -11.70 -33.94
N PHE A 176 43.40 -11.10 -33.03
CA PHE A 176 43.90 -10.63 -31.75
C PHE A 176 44.45 -11.79 -30.93
N LEU A 177 43.73 -12.91 -30.77
CA LEU A 177 44.18 -14.08 -30.02
C LEU A 177 45.44 -14.72 -30.62
N LYS A 178 45.55 -14.79 -31.96
CA LYS A 178 46.74 -15.32 -32.64
C LYS A 178 48.01 -14.56 -32.23
N LYS A 179 47.94 -13.22 -32.15
CA LYS A 179 49.08 -12.36 -31.81
C LYS A 179 49.71 -12.65 -30.44
N GLY A 180 48.89 -13.06 -29.47
CA GLY A 180 49.32 -13.36 -28.11
C GLY A 180 49.83 -14.78 -27.95
N LYS A 181 49.35 -15.72 -28.78
CA LYS A 181 49.85 -17.10 -28.81
C LYS A 181 51.34 -17.20 -29.15
N ASP A 182 51.83 -16.25 -29.95
CA ASP A 182 53.24 -16.20 -30.37
C ASP A 182 54.16 -15.52 -29.33
N GLN A 183 53.61 -15.03 -28.20
CA GLN A 183 54.39 -14.38 -27.14
C GLN A 183 54.90 -15.41 -26.11
N LEU A 184 56.16 -15.29 -25.71
CA LEU A 184 56.83 -16.21 -24.77
C LEU A 184 56.85 -15.71 -23.31
N ILE A 185 55.96 -14.79 -22.93
CA ILE A 185 55.92 -14.24 -21.57
C ILE A 185 55.21 -15.21 -20.63
N ASN A 186 55.86 -15.54 -19.51
CA ASN A 186 55.24 -16.36 -18.48
C ASN A 186 54.17 -15.56 -17.72
N ILE A 187 52.90 -15.94 -17.83
CA ILE A 187 51.79 -15.24 -17.16
C ILE A 187 51.90 -15.24 -15.62
N ALA A 188 52.61 -16.20 -15.03
CA ALA A 188 52.86 -16.23 -13.59
C ALA A 188 53.92 -15.19 -13.14
N SER A 189 54.56 -14.49 -14.07
CA SER A 189 55.55 -13.44 -13.76
C SER A 189 54.94 -12.08 -13.47
N PHE A 190 53.67 -11.86 -13.83
CA PHE A 190 52.96 -10.63 -13.50
C PHE A 190 52.72 -10.58 -12.00
N LYS A 191 53.22 -9.53 -11.36
CA LYS A 191 52.96 -9.23 -9.95
C LYS A 191 52.02 -8.04 -9.89
N THR A 192 50.94 -8.18 -9.14
CA THR A 192 49.93 -7.13 -9.01
C THR A 192 49.83 -6.64 -7.56
N ASP A 193 49.53 -5.36 -7.38
CA ASP A 193 49.25 -4.79 -6.07
C ASP A 193 47.78 -5.11 -5.69
N PRO A 194 47.50 -5.70 -4.50
CA PRO A 194 46.14 -5.95 -4.04
C PRO A 194 45.22 -4.72 -4.05
N GLU A 195 45.76 -3.51 -3.88
CA GLU A 195 44.99 -2.27 -3.87
C GLU A 195 44.84 -1.63 -5.26
N GLN A 196 45.51 -2.18 -6.28
CA GLN A 196 45.32 -1.76 -7.67
C GLN A 196 43.86 -1.99 -8.09
N ILE A 197 43.33 -1.10 -8.93
CA ILE A 197 42.00 -1.26 -9.52
C ILE A 197 41.98 -2.54 -10.36
N TYR A 198 41.01 -3.41 -10.09
CA TYR A 198 40.67 -4.53 -10.97
C TYR A 198 39.60 -4.11 -11.97
N THR A 199 38.53 -3.49 -11.47
CA THR A 199 37.42 -3.10 -12.34
C THR A 199 36.65 -1.90 -11.82
N ILE A 200 36.03 -1.19 -12.76
CA ILE A 200 35.03 -0.16 -12.48
C ILE A 200 33.68 -0.63 -13.00
N ALA A 201 32.70 -0.68 -12.11
CA ALA A 201 31.32 -1.02 -12.45
C ALA A 201 30.45 0.23 -12.42
N TYR A 202 29.95 0.67 -13.58
CA TYR A 202 29.08 1.83 -13.65
C TYR A 202 27.64 1.48 -13.24
N THR A 203 27.07 2.27 -12.34
CA THR A 203 25.67 2.17 -11.91
C THR A 203 24.88 3.35 -12.47
N SER A 204 23.70 3.07 -13.04
CA SER A 204 22.72 4.10 -13.42
C SER A 204 22.03 4.59 -12.15
N GLY A 205 22.70 5.46 -11.40
CA GLY A 205 22.15 6.07 -10.19
C GLY A 205 20.94 6.96 -10.49
N SER A 206 20.21 7.32 -9.43
CA SER A 206 19.01 8.19 -9.47
C SER A 206 19.27 9.64 -9.91
N THR A 207 20.51 10.00 -10.25
CA THR A 207 20.91 11.32 -10.78
C THR A 207 20.95 11.39 -12.31
N GLY A 208 20.65 10.29 -13.02
CA GLY A 208 20.71 10.24 -14.48
C GLY A 208 22.13 10.01 -15.04
N THR A 209 23.17 10.60 -14.44
CA THR A 209 24.58 10.33 -14.81
C THR A 209 25.11 9.06 -14.16
N PRO A 210 25.71 8.11 -14.93
CA PRO A 210 26.29 6.89 -14.38
C PRO A 210 27.48 7.14 -13.43
N LYS A 211 27.58 6.36 -12.35
CA LYS A 211 28.66 6.47 -11.36
C LYS A 211 29.53 5.21 -11.37
N GLY A 212 30.84 5.36 -11.53
CA GLY A 212 31.78 4.24 -11.58
C GLY A 212 32.18 3.77 -10.19
N CYS A 213 31.68 2.62 -9.74
CA CYS A 213 32.08 1.98 -8.49
C CYS A 213 33.45 1.32 -8.64
N VAL A 214 34.42 1.69 -7.79
CA VAL A 214 35.81 1.22 -7.91
C VAL A 214 36.02 -0.06 -7.10
N PHE A 215 36.47 -1.12 -7.76
CA PHE A 215 36.85 -2.39 -7.13
C PHE A 215 38.36 -2.58 -7.25
N SER A 216 39.04 -2.59 -6.10
CA SER A 216 40.42 -3.08 -6.03
C SER A 216 40.44 -4.61 -6.20
N ARG A 217 41.62 -5.17 -6.46
CA ARG A 217 41.80 -6.63 -6.58
C ARG A 217 41.47 -7.33 -5.26
N SER A 218 41.91 -6.77 -4.14
CA SER A 218 41.62 -7.25 -2.79
C SER A 218 40.12 -7.21 -2.49
N LEU A 219 39.45 -6.12 -2.87
CA LEU A 219 38.01 -5.98 -2.71
C LEU A 219 37.23 -6.96 -3.58
N TRP A 220 37.61 -7.14 -4.84
CA TRP A 220 36.99 -8.13 -5.73
C TRP A 220 37.03 -9.54 -5.15
N LEU A 221 38.18 -9.94 -4.60
CA LEU A 221 38.33 -11.21 -3.90
C LEU A 221 37.39 -11.33 -2.70
N LYS A 222 37.25 -10.27 -1.90
CA LYS A 222 36.29 -10.27 -0.77
C LYS A 222 34.86 -10.46 -1.24
N HIS A 223 34.44 -9.83 -2.35
CA HIS A 223 33.09 -10.01 -2.91
C HIS A 223 32.82 -11.46 -3.32
N ILE A 224 33.69 -12.03 -4.17
CA ILE A 224 33.50 -13.37 -4.72
C ILE A 224 33.78 -14.50 -3.69
N LEU A 225 34.41 -14.18 -2.56
CA LEU A 225 34.66 -15.09 -1.44
C LEU A 225 33.87 -14.70 -0.18
N SER A 226 32.89 -13.78 -0.25
CA SER A 226 32.18 -13.29 0.94
C SER A 226 31.28 -14.35 1.59
N PRO A 227 30.98 -14.28 2.90
CA PRO A 227 30.01 -15.15 3.57
C PRO A 227 28.61 -15.16 2.94
N SER A 228 28.13 -14.01 2.42
CA SER A 228 26.90 -13.90 1.64
C SER A 228 26.89 -14.79 0.39
N THR A 229 28.09 -15.05 -0.14
CA THR A 229 28.35 -15.88 -1.31
C THR A 229 28.68 -17.33 -0.92
N ILE A 230 29.39 -17.52 0.19
CA ILE A 230 29.90 -18.78 0.74
C ILE A 230 28.83 -19.60 1.48
N GLY A 231 27.76 -18.97 1.98
CA GLY A 231 26.64 -19.64 2.66
C GLY A 231 25.98 -20.77 1.84
N PHE A 232 26.27 -20.83 0.54
CA PHE A 232 25.79 -21.86 -0.40
C PHE A 232 26.87 -22.82 -0.90
N MET A 233 28.05 -22.88 -0.28
CA MET A 233 29.18 -23.73 -0.71
C MET A 233 28.86 -25.24 -0.75
N GLY A 234 27.77 -25.69 -0.12
CA GLY A 234 27.27 -27.07 -0.25
C GLY A 234 26.62 -27.39 -1.61
N ILE A 235 26.30 -26.38 -2.43
CA ILE A 235 25.58 -26.57 -3.68
C ILE A 235 26.60 -26.75 -4.82
N LYS A 236 26.54 -27.91 -5.50
CA LYS A 236 27.27 -28.11 -6.76
C LYS A 236 26.67 -27.19 -7.83
N ARG A 237 27.34 -26.07 -8.13
CA ARG A 237 26.82 -25.02 -9.01
C ARG A 237 26.82 -25.46 -10.47
N ILE A 238 25.75 -25.12 -11.18
CA ILE A 238 25.68 -25.08 -12.63
C ILE A 238 24.99 -23.77 -12.92
N TRP A 239 25.76 -22.80 -13.38
CA TRP A 239 25.28 -21.45 -13.61
C TRP A 239 24.69 -21.32 -15.01
N PHE A 240 23.65 -20.51 -15.14
CA PHE A 240 23.12 -20.13 -16.45
C PHE A 240 23.26 -18.62 -16.59
N SER A 241 24.14 -18.21 -17.49
CA SER A 241 24.56 -16.83 -17.69
C SER A 241 23.71 -16.20 -18.78
N PHE A 242 22.71 -15.42 -18.36
CA PHE A 242 21.77 -14.75 -19.27
C PHE A 242 21.63 -13.25 -18.96
N GLN A 243 22.12 -12.79 -17.80
CA GLN A 243 22.13 -11.38 -17.46
C GLN A 243 23.40 -10.71 -18.03
N PRO A 244 23.40 -9.38 -18.19
CA PRO A 244 24.56 -8.68 -18.73
C PRO A 244 25.78 -8.78 -17.80
N PRO A 245 26.96 -9.16 -18.30
CA PRO A 245 28.15 -9.38 -17.48
C PRO A 245 28.77 -8.08 -16.94
N SER A 246 28.35 -6.92 -17.45
CA SER A 246 28.66 -5.62 -16.84
C SER A 246 27.99 -5.42 -15.48
N HIS A 247 26.92 -6.17 -15.18
CA HIS A 247 26.22 -6.10 -13.91
C HIS A 247 26.90 -6.98 -12.86
N MET A 248 27.08 -6.42 -11.66
CA MET A 248 27.87 -7.04 -10.60
C MET A 248 27.39 -8.45 -10.21
N MET A 249 26.07 -8.62 -10.02
CA MET A 249 25.47 -9.91 -9.62
C MET A 249 25.79 -11.06 -10.59
N GLU A 250 25.76 -10.80 -11.90
CA GLU A 250 26.09 -11.79 -12.91
C GLU A 250 27.57 -12.13 -12.87
N ARG A 251 28.42 -11.10 -12.89
CA ARG A 251 29.87 -11.24 -12.94
C ARG A 251 30.42 -11.97 -11.71
N GLU A 252 29.97 -11.59 -10.52
CA GLU A 252 30.31 -12.27 -9.26
C GLU A 252 29.87 -13.74 -9.31
N SER A 253 28.61 -14.00 -9.66
CA SER A 253 28.06 -15.36 -9.70
C SER A 253 28.78 -16.27 -10.70
N PHE A 254 29.19 -15.71 -11.83
CA PHE A 254 29.99 -16.40 -12.83
C PHE A 254 31.39 -16.74 -12.30
N HIS A 255 32.09 -15.77 -11.71
CA HIS A 255 33.41 -15.96 -11.09
C HIS A 255 33.34 -16.99 -9.95
N MET A 256 32.37 -16.86 -9.04
CA MET A 256 32.11 -17.80 -7.95
C MET A 256 31.91 -19.24 -8.45
N THR A 257 31.17 -19.41 -9.56
CA THR A 257 30.91 -20.72 -10.14
C THR A 257 32.20 -21.36 -10.67
N LEU A 258 32.99 -20.62 -11.46
CA LEU A 258 34.22 -21.16 -12.04
C LEU A 258 35.32 -21.37 -10.99
N LEU A 259 35.46 -20.48 -10.02
CA LEU A 259 36.38 -20.66 -8.89
C LEU A 259 36.06 -21.92 -8.08
N GLY A 260 34.78 -22.31 -7.98
CA GLY A 260 34.36 -23.58 -7.40
C GLY A 260 34.69 -24.82 -8.23
N GLY A 261 35.22 -24.67 -9.45
CA GLY A 261 35.50 -25.78 -10.38
C GLY A 261 34.24 -26.38 -10.99
N TYR A 262 33.21 -25.56 -11.11
CA TYR A 262 31.92 -25.89 -11.70
C TYR A 262 31.80 -25.32 -13.12
N LYS A 263 30.61 -25.42 -13.71
CA LYS A 263 30.37 -25.01 -15.10
C LYS A 263 29.24 -23.98 -15.25
N ALA A 264 29.33 -23.18 -16.30
CA ALA A 264 28.32 -22.20 -16.69
C ALA A 264 27.86 -22.44 -18.13
N GLY A 265 26.57 -22.26 -18.43
CA GLY A 265 26.04 -22.20 -19.80
C GLY A 265 25.75 -20.75 -20.20
N ILE A 266 26.16 -20.34 -21.39
CA ILE A 266 25.92 -19.01 -21.96
C ILE A 266 24.65 -19.03 -22.79
N TYR A 267 23.75 -18.12 -22.47
CA TYR A 267 22.49 -17.90 -23.16
C TYR A 267 22.66 -17.53 -24.65
N ARG A 268 21.76 -18.03 -25.51
CA ARG A 268 21.75 -17.74 -26.96
C ARG A 268 21.43 -16.29 -27.33
N GLY A 269 20.88 -15.50 -26.42
CA GLY A 269 20.67 -14.06 -26.62
C GLY A 269 19.24 -13.61 -26.96
N THR A 270 18.29 -14.53 -27.23
CA THR A 270 16.87 -14.19 -27.53
C THR A 270 15.90 -14.80 -26.52
N ILE A 271 14.94 -14.00 -26.02
CA ILE A 271 14.06 -14.41 -24.89
C ILE A 271 13.23 -15.65 -25.23
N GLU A 272 12.91 -15.80 -26.51
CA GLU A 272 12.23 -16.97 -27.10
C GLU A 272 12.92 -18.29 -26.74
N HIS A 273 14.25 -18.31 -26.70
CA HIS A 273 15.06 -19.50 -26.45
C HIS A 273 15.44 -19.72 -24.98
N LEU A 274 15.07 -18.80 -24.09
CA LEU A 274 15.54 -18.79 -22.70
C LEU A 274 15.19 -20.08 -21.94
N PHE A 275 13.94 -20.55 -22.08
CA PHE A 275 13.48 -21.75 -21.38
C PHE A 275 14.04 -23.04 -22.00
N ASP A 276 14.20 -23.09 -23.32
CA ASP A 276 14.86 -24.23 -23.98
C ASP A 276 16.32 -24.34 -23.54
N ASP A 277 17.00 -23.21 -23.42
CA ASP A 277 18.38 -23.13 -22.93
C ASP A 277 18.48 -23.60 -21.48
N MET A 278 17.61 -23.12 -20.59
CA MET A 278 17.56 -23.58 -19.21
C MET A 278 17.25 -25.08 -19.13
N ARG A 279 16.36 -25.61 -19.97
CA ARG A 279 16.06 -27.05 -20.03
C ARG A 279 17.25 -27.89 -20.49
N MET A 280 18.09 -27.39 -21.38
CA MET A 280 19.31 -28.07 -21.84
C MET A 280 20.46 -27.96 -20.82
N VAL A 281 20.69 -26.77 -20.27
CA VAL A 281 21.76 -26.51 -19.29
C VAL A 281 21.44 -27.15 -17.94
N ARG A 282 20.15 -27.18 -17.58
CA ARG A 282 19.59 -27.68 -16.31
C ARG A 282 20.31 -27.05 -15.11
N PRO A 283 20.25 -25.73 -14.93
CA PRO A 283 21.00 -25.02 -13.87
C PRO A 283 20.64 -25.54 -12.47
N THR A 284 21.57 -25.45 -11.53
CA THR A 284 21.32 -25.80 -10.11
C THR A 284 21.14 -24.56 -9.25
N VAL A 285 21.58 -23.40 -9.73
CA VAL A 285 21.40 -22.11 -9.09
C VAL A 285 20.85 -21.16 -10.13
N ILE A 286 19.80 -20.44 -9.77
CA ILE A 286 19.17 -19.44 -10.63
C ILE A 286 18.98 -18.21 -9.79
N THR A 287 19.53 -17.09 -10.22
CA THR A 287 19.25 -15.82 -9.57
C THR A 287 18.83 -14.79 -10.58
N SER A 288 17.78 -14.04 -10.28
CA SER A 288 17.31 -12.98 -11.17
C SER A 288 16.50 -11.94 -10.40
N THR A 289 16.06 -10.92 -11.12
CA THR A 289 15.17 -9.89 -10.59
C THR A 289 13.73 -10.40 -10.47
N PRO A 290 12.90 -9.79 -9.60
CA PRO A 290 11.50 -10.18 -9.43
C PRO A 290 10.73 -10.26 -10.75
N ARG A 291 10.98 -9.31 -11.66
CA ARG A 291 10.30 -9.26 -12.95
C ARG A 291 10.45 -10.55 -13.77
N PHE A 292 11.65 -11.12 -13.82
CA PHE A 292 11.88 -12.37 -14.53
C PHE A 292 10.97 -13.48 -13.96
N PHE A 293 10.92 -13.61 -12.64
CA PHE A 293 10.08 -14.61 -11.97
C PHE A 293 8.58 -14.29 -12.04
N LEU A 294 8.19 -13.02 -12.14
CA LEU A 294 6.81 -12.60 -12.36
C LEU A 294 6.30 -13.01 -13.75
N THR A 295 7.14 -12.89 -14.79
CA THR A 295 6.80 -13.42 -16.11
C THR A 295 6.52 -14.93 -16.05
N ILE A 296 7.30 -15.67 -15.26
CA ILE A 296 7.08 -17.12 -15.05
C ILE A 296 5.81 -17.37 -14.24
N TYR A 297 5.55 -16.58 -13.21
CA TYR A 297 4.32 -16.65 -12.42
C TYR A 297 3.08 -16.46 -13.29
N ASN A 298 3.06 -15.46 -14.16
CA ASN A 298 1.92 -15.20 -15.05
C ASN A 298 1.69 -16.36 -16.03
N LYS A 299 2.77 -16.89 -16.64
CA LYS A 299 2.68 -18.10 -17.48
C LYS A 299 2.16 -19.30 -16.70
N TYR A 300 2.57 -19.47 -15.43
CA TYR A 300 2.08 -20.54 -14.57
C TYR A 300 0.59 -20.39 -14.28
N GLN A 301 0.12 -19.18 -13.95
CA GLN A 301 -1.29 -18.92 -13.71
C GLN A 301 -2.15 -19.23 -14.95
N GLN A 302 -1.68 -18.86 -16.14
CA GLN A 302 -2.34 -19.18 -17.41
C GLN A 302 -2.40 -20.69 -17.66
N ALA A 303 -1.26 -21.39 -17.49
CA ALA A 303 -1.21 -22.85 -17.65
C ALA A 303 -2.09 -23.58 -16.62
N LEU A 304 -2.14 -23.08 -15.37
CA LEU A 304 -3.00 -23.62 -14.32
C LEU A 304 -4.48 -23.44 -14.63
N LEU A 305 -4.85 -22.26 -15.13
CA LEU A 305 -6.22 -22.00 -15.57
C LEU A 305 -6.63 -22.94 -16.69
N GLU A 306 -5.77 -23.13 -17.69
CA GLU A 306 -6.05 -24.00 -18.83
C GLU A 306 -6.17 -25.48 -18.40
N GLU A 307 -5.25 -25.98 -17.58
CA GLU A 307 -5.32 -27.35 -17.08
C GLU A 307 -6.54 -27.57 -16.17
N TYR A 308 -6.90 -26.56 -15.36
CA TYR A 308 -8.08 -26.65 -14.50
C TYR A 308 -9.38 -26.65 -15.31
N ARG A 309 -9.46 -25.88 -16.41
CA ARG A 309 -10.58 -25.96 -17.37
C ARG A 309 -10.73 -27.36 -17.95
N GLN A 310 -9.62 -27.95 -18.39
CA GLN A 310 -9.61 -29.31 -18.95
C GLN A 310 -9.95 -30.38 -17.91
N TYR A 311 -9.62 -30.15 -16.64
CA TYR A 311 -10.02 -31.03 -15.55
C TYR A 311 -11.53 -30.97 -15.29
N LEU A 312 -12.10 -29.76 -15.22
CA LEU A 312 -13.53 -29.55 -14.98
C LEU A 312 -14.39 -30.10 -16.14
N SER A 313 -13.95 -29.97 -17.38
CA SER A 313 -14.69 -30.50 -18.54
C SER A 313 -14.74 -32.02 -18.61
N LYS A 314 -13.83 -32.73 -17.91
CA LYS A 314 -13.79 -34.20 -17.81
C LYS A 314 -14.62 -34.74 -16.65
N GLN A 315 -15.11 -33.89 -15.74
CA GLN A 315 -16.00 -34.31 -14.67
C GLN A 315 -17.46 -34.26 -15.16
N ASP A 316 -17.97 -35.38 -15.66
CA ASP A 316 -19.39 -35.57 -15.99
C ASP A 316 -20.26 -35.35 -14.75
N LYS A 317 -20.70 -34.11 -14.51
CA LYS A 317 -21.83 -33.82 -13.61
C LYS A 317 -23.11 -33.75 -14.45
N PRO A 318 -24.15 -34.54 -14.15
CA PRO A 318 -25.42 -34.44 -14.86
C PRO A 318 -26.04 -33.06 -14.61
N VAL A 319 -26.31 -32.34 -15.69
CA VAL A 319 -27.07 -31.10 -15.69
C VAL A 319 -28.47 -31.42 -15.13
N SER A 320 -28.79 -30.93 -13.93
CA SER A 320 -30.14 -31.04 -13.37
C SER A 320 -31.11 -30.18 -14.18
N GLN A 321 -32.23 -30.77 -14.59
CA GLN A 321 -33.31 -30.16 -15.40
C GLN A 321 -34.16 -29.14 -14.61
N THR A 322 -33.52 -28.18 -13.94
CA THR A 322 -34.19 -27.01 -13.37
C THR A 322 -33.51 -25.78 -13.94
N GLY A 323 -34.10 -25.20 -14.99
CA GLY A 323 -33.55 -24.07 -15.71
C GLY A 323 -33.30 -22.88 -14.79
N THR A 324 -32.03 -22.58 -14.52
CA THR A 324 -31.43 -21.26 -14.20
C THR A 324 -29.93 -21.37 -13.89
N ASP A 325 -29.35 -22.57 -13.82
CA ASP A 325 -27.91 -22.72 -13.59
C ASP A 325 -27.13 -22.67 -14.91
N GLU A 326 -26.81 -21.46 -15.37
CA GLU A 326 -25.64 -21.28 -16.23
C GLU A 326 -24.39 -21.72 -15.45
N PRO A 327 -23.47 -22.52 -16.05
CA PRO A 327 -22.18 -22.78 -15.42
C PRO A 327 -21.49 -21.45 -15.11
N PRO A 328 -20.87 -21.28 -13.93
CA PRO A 328 -20.23 -20.02 -13.55
C PRO A 328 -19.23 -19.60 -14.64
N SER A 329 -19.24 -18.32 -15.01
CA SER A 329 -18.40 -17.84 -16.11
C SER A 329 -16.93 -18.18 -15.82
N PRO A 330 -16.18 -18.70 -16.81
CA PRO A 330 -14.86 -19.29 -16.61
C PRO A 330 -13.77 -18.33 -16.10
N ASP A 331 -14.04 -17.03 -16.02
CA ASP A 331 -13.14 -16.01 -15.44
C ASP A 331 -13.37 -15.75 -13.95
N SER A 332 -14.41 -16.36 -13.37
CA SER A 332 -14.69 -16.37 -11.93
C SER A 332 -14.01 -17.53 -11.17
N LEU A 333 -13.29 -18.40 -11.88
CA LEU A 333 -12.62 -19.56 -11.28
C LEU A 333 -11.49 -19.11 -10.35
N ASP A 334 -11.71 -19.33 -9.06
CA ASP A 334 -10.69 -19.20 -8.03
C ASP A 334 -9.64 -20.32 -8.21
N LEU A 335 -8.49 -19.98 -8.79
CA LEU A 335 -7.37 -20.92 -8.98
C LEU A 335 -6.83 -21.49 -7.66
N SER A 336 -7.15 -20.87 -6.52
CA SER A 336 -6.84 -21.46 -5.21
C SER A 336 -7.57 -22.80 -5.00
N GLN A 337 -8.73 -23.00 -5.65
CA GLN A 337 -9.55 -24.21 -5.59
C GLN A 337 -9.14 -25.30 -6.59
N ALA A 338 -8.16 -25.05 -7.46
CA ALA A 338 -7.70 -26.09 -8.38
C ALA A 338 -7.19 -27.33 -7.60
N PRO A 339 -7.58 -28.55 -7.99
CA PRO A 339 -7.15 -29.79 -7.33
C PRO A 339 -5.63 -29.92 -7.27
N TYR A 340 -5.13 -30.69 -6.31
CA TYR A 340 -3.69 -30.91 -6.17
C TYR A 340 -3.10 -31.62 -7.39
N GLU A 341 -3.82 -32.54 -8.02
CA GLU A 341 -3.34 -33.25 -9.23
C GLU A 341 -3.12 -32.28 -10.40
N VAL A 342 -4.02 -31.31 -10.59
CA VAL A 342 -3.89 -30.26 -11.61
C VAL A 342 -2.71 -29.35 -11.29
N LYS A 343 -2.59 -28.93 -10.02
CA LYS A 343 -1.47 -28.10 -9.55
C LYS A 343 -0.12 -28.82 -9.72
N ASP A 344 -0.07 -30.13 -9.48
CA ASP A 344 1.13 -30.95 -9.61
C ASP A 344 1.53 -31.14 -11.08
N ILE A 345 0.58 -31.39 -12.00
CA ILE A 345 0.85 -31.46 -13.45
C ILE A 345 1.51 -30.17 -13.94
N VAL A 346 0.93 -29.02 -13.57
CA VAL A 346 1.44 -27.72 -14.02
C VAL A 346 2.75 -27.38 -13.32
N LYS A 347 2.89 -27.73 -12.04
CA LYS A 347 4.16 -27.62 -11.32
C LYS A 347 5.27 -28.42 -12.00
N ASP A 348 5.03 -29.67 -12.36
CA ASP A 348 6.03 -30.53 -13.01
C ASP A 348 6.42 -29.98 -14.38
N ARG A 349 5.44 -29.50 -15.16
CA ARG A 349 5.69 -28.79 -16.43
C ARG A 349 6.62 -27.59 -16.25
N PHE A 350 6.43 -26.79 -15.19
CA PHE A 350 7.27 -25.62 -14.93
C PHE A 350 8.63 -25.98 -14.33
N ASN A 351 8.74 -27.02 -13.50
CA ASN A 351 10.01 -27.56 -13.04
C ASN A 351 10.87 -28.06 -14.21
N GLU A 352 10.25 -28.64 -15.25
CA GLU A 352 10.96 -29.05 -16.46
C GLU A 352 11.58 -27.89 -17.23
N TYR A 353 10.97 -26.71 -17.27
CA TYR A 353 11.56 -25.53 -17.93
C TYR A 353 12.90 -25.11 -17.32
N PHE A 354 13.10 -25.41 -16.03
CA PHE A 354 14.35 -25.15 -15.31
C PHE A 354 15.29 -26.36 -15.28
N GLY A 355 14.89 -27.47 -15.90
CA GLY A 355 15.66 -28.69 -15.99
C GLY A 355 15.61 -29.58 -14.74
N GLY A 356 14.78 -29.23 -13.74
CA GLY A 356 14.49 -30.03 -12.54
C GLY A 356 15.70 -30.32 -11.65
N ARG A 357 16.71 -29.43 -11.64
CA ARG A 357 17.94 -29.58 -10.82
C ARG A 357 18.22 -28.38 -9.93
N GLU A 358 17.35 -27.38 -9.95
CA GLU A 358 17.43 -26.19 -9.15
C GLU A 358 17.48 -26.55 -7.66
N ARG A 359 18.49 -26.04 -6.97
CA ARG A 359 18.71 -26.18 -5.53
C ARG A 359 18.60 -24.83 -4.81
N LEU A 360 18.82 -23.74 -5.53
CA LEU A 360 18.73 -22.38 -5.04
C LEU A 360 18.11 -21.48 -6.11
N ILE A 361 17.08 -20.75 -5.70
CA ILE A 361 16.47 -19.67 -6.46
C ILE A 361 16.67 -18.38 -5.67
N GLY A 362 17.56 -17.52 -6.15
CA GLY A 362 17.74 -16.18 -5.61
C GLY A 362 16.86 -15.17 -6.33
N VAL A 363 16.08 -14.40 -5.59
CA VAL A 363 15.33 -13.27 -6.12
C VAL A 363 15.90 -12.02 -5.48
N GLY A 364 16.30 -11.02 -6.27
CA GLY A 364 16.92 -9.84 -5.69
C GLY A 364 17.13 -8.70 -6.66
N GLY A 365 17.72 -7.64 -6.15
CA GLY A 365 17.97 -6.42 -6.91
C GLY A 365 16.78 -5.47 -6.98
N ALA A 366 15.55 -5.88 -6.68
CA ALA A 366 14.38 -5.00 -6.52
C ALA A 366 13.44 -5.56 -5.44
N ALA A 367 12.46 -4.76 -5.01
CA ALA A 367 11.46 -5.20 -4.04
C ALA A 367 10.71 -6.45 -4.56
N VAL A 368 10.63 -7.48 -3.72
CA VAL A 368 10.01 -8.76 -4.08
C VAL A 368 8.62 -8.88 -3.45
N PRO A 369 7.55 -9.08 -4.24
CA PRO A 369 6.22 -9.31 -3.70
C PRO A 369 6.15 -10.62 -2.89
N PRO A 370 5.55 -10.64 -1.67
CA PRO A 370 5.39 -11.87 -0.90
C PRO A 370 4.68 -13.01 -1.65
N PRO A 371 3.65 -12.78 -2.49
CA PRO A 371 3.04 -13.84 -3.28
C PRO A 371 4.01 -14.54 -4.24
N LEU A 372 4.99 -13.81 -4.78
CA LEU A 372 5.99 -14.38 -5.68
C LEU A 372 6.93 -15.35 -4.93
N ILE A 373 7.39 -14.99 -3.73
CA ILE A 373 8.20 -15.88 -2.89
C ILE A 373 7.44 -17.17 -2.55
N GLN A 374 6.15 -17.05 -2.21
CA GLN A 374 5.29 -18.20 -1.93
C GLN A 374 5.11 -19.09 -3.15
N PHE A 375 4.89 -18.49 -4.33
CA PHE A 375 4.80 -19.21 -5.59
C PHE A 375 6.08 -19.99 -5.90
N LEU A 376 7.23 -19.32 -5.86
CA LEU A 376 8.52 -19.94 -6.16
C LEU A 376 8.80 -21.10 -5.21
N SER A 377 8.48 -20.94 -3.92
CA SER A 377 8.70 -21.96 -2.89
C SER A 377 7.79 -23.18 -3.02
N ARG A 378 6.63 -23.02 -3.69
CA ARG A 378 5.68 -24.12 -3.93
C ARG A 378 5.98 -24.89 -5.21
N VAL A 379 6.37 -24.16 -6.26
CA VAL A 379 6.59 -24.73 -7.59
C VAL A 379 7.96 -25.38 -7.69
N PHE A 380 9.02 -24.72 -7.21
CA PHE A 380 10.39 -25.19 -7.39
C PHE A 380 10.92 -25.96 -6.18
N ASN A 381 11.88 -26.86 -6.43
CA ASN A 381 12.40 -27.78 -5.41
C ASN A 381 13.59 -27.21 -4.63
N GLY A 382 14.04 -26.00 -4.97
CA GLY A 382 15.18 -25.33 -4.36
C GLY A 382 14.82 -24.42 -3.20
N LEU A 383 15.82 -24.06 -2.39
CA LEU A 383 15.69 -22.96 -1.44
C LEU A 383 15.40 -21.66 -2.20
N VAL A 384 14.33 -20.97 -1.85
CA VAL A 384 14.03 -19.63 -2.38
C VAL A 384 14.55 -18.60 -1.40
N GLN A 385 15.35 -17.65 -1.89
CA GLN A 385 15.94 -16.61 -1.07
C GLN A 385 15.75 -15.23 -1.68
N ASP A 386 15.13 -14.34 -0.92
CA ASP A 386 15.09 -12.91 -1.19
C ASP A 386 16.41 -12.27 -0.77
N GLY A 387 17.14 -11.67 -1.72
CA GLY A 387 18.46 -11.08 -1.53
C GLY A 387 18.45 -9.57 -1.70
N TYR A 388 18.90 -8.86 -0.67
CA TYR A 388 19.14 -7.42 -0.69
C TYR A 388 20.64 -7.11 -0.73
N GLY A 389 21.04 -6.23 -1.66
CA GLY A 389 22.41 -5.80 -1.83
C GLY A 389 22.53 -4.62 -2.80
N THR A 390 23.69 -3.99 -2.81
CA THR A 390 24.02 -2.91 -3.76
C THR A 390 25.40 -3.16 -4.36
N THR A 391 25.71 -2.52 -5.49
CA THR A 391 27.06 -2.59 -6.07
C THR A 391 28.10 -2.02 -5.10
N GLU A 392 27.76 -0.97 -4.35
CA GLU A 392 28.67 -0.28 -3.45
C GLU A 392 29.00 -1.06 -2.16
N ALA A 393 28.10 -1.93 -1.69
CA ALA A 393 28.26 -2.66 -0.42
C ALA A 393 28.31 -4.19 -0.58
N GLY A 394 27.96 -4.73 -1.75
CA GLY A 394 27.79 -6.17 -1.95
C GLY A 394 26.47 -6.68 -1.36
N GLY A 395 26.42 -7.97 -0.99
CA GLY A 395 25.26 -8.59 -0.35
C GLY A 395 25.06 -8.08 1.08
N ILE A 396 23.89 -7.53 1.38
CA ILE A 396 23.56 -6.93 2.68
C ILE A 396 22.72 -7.89 3.52
N ALA A 397 21.63 -8.41 2.97
CA ALA A 397 20.71 -9.29 3.68
C ALA A 397 20.09 -10.39 2.80
N GLY A 398 19.73 -11.51 3.42
CA GLY A 398 19.07 -12.65 2.79
C GLY A 398 17.90 -13.15 3.63
N GLY A 399 16.71 -13.31 3.02
CA GLY A 399 15.48 -13.66 3.74
C GLY A 399 15.07 -12.64 4.81
N GLY A 400 15.48 -11.37 4.62
CA GLY A 400 15.32 -10.29 5.58
C GLY A 400 16.40 -10.21 6.66
N TYR A 401 17.36 -11.13 6.74
CA TYR A 401 18.40 -11.10 7.78
C TYR A 401 19.76 -10.69 7.22
N THR A 402 20.50 -9.86 7.95
CA THR A 402 21.83 -9.39 7.52
C THR A 402 22.84 -10.54 7.42
N TYR A 403 23.69 -10.53 6.40
CA TYR A 403 24.76 -11.52 6.29
C TYR A 403 25.83 -11.33 7.36
N SER A 404 26.59 -12.39 7.65
CA SER A 404 27.70 -12.34 8.60
C SER A 404 28.75 -11.32 8.15
N GLY A 405 29.19 -10.45 9.07
CA GLY A 405 30.14 -9.36 8.78
C GLY A 405 29.49 -8.06 8.29
N VAL A 406 28.17 -8.06 8.06
CA VAL A 406 27.43 -6.87 7.63
C VAL A 406 26.80 -6.20 8.86
N HIS A 407 27.10 -4.92 9.05
CA HIS A 407 26.51 -4.09 10.08
C HIS A 407 25.55 -3.08 9.46
N VAL A 408 24.31 -3.06 9.93
CA VAL A 408 23.28 -2.13 9.46
C VAL A 408 22.91 -1.15 10.58
N LYS A 409 22.77 0.13 10.21
CA LYS A 409 22.12 1.16 11.04
C LYS A 409 21.08 1.90 10.21
N LEU A 410 20.09 2.47 10.88
CA LEU A 410 19.15 3.39 10.25
C LEU A 410 19.59 4.83 10.51
N ARG A 411 19.44 5.70 9.51
CA ARG A 411 19.61 7.15 9.60
C ARG A 411 18.26 7.83 9.42
N ASP A 412 17.96 8.80 10.29
CA ASP A 412 16.75 9.60 10.16
C ASP A 412 16.70 10.30 8.80
N VAL A 413 15.50 10.36 8.21
CA VAL A 413 15.19 11.17 7.03
C VAL A 413 13.97 12.04 7.38
N PRO A 414 14.15 13.08 8.23
CA PRO A 414 13.05 13.88 8.76
C PRO A 414 12.24 14.57 7.66
N GLU A 415 12.88 14.95 6.56
CA GLU A 415 12.24 15.55 5.40
C GLU A 415 11.19 14.64 4.76
N MET A 416 11.30 13.32 4.95
CA MET A 416 10.37 12.29 4.44
C MET A 416 9.51 11.65 5.53
N GLY A 417 9.60 12.12 6.78
CA GLY A 417 8.85 11.55 7.90
C GLY A 417 9.28 10.13 8.31
N TYR A 418 10.49 9.69 7.91
CA TYR A 418 11.06 8.42 8.36
C TYR A 418 12.05 8.67 9.50
N LEU A 419 11.71 8.21 10.68
CA LEU A 419 12.53 8.41 11.88
C LEU A 419 12.90 7.08 12.51
N THR A 420 14.14 6.96 13.00
CA THR A 420 14.63 5.81 13.76
C THR A 420 13.86 5.59 15.06
N THR A 421 13.07 6.57 15.48
CA THR A 421 12.13 6.50 16.61
C THR A 421 10.74 6.00 16.24
N ASP A 422 10.45 5.74 14.96
CA ASP A 422 9.23 5.08 14.50
C ASP A 422 9.14 3.65 15.06
N ILE A 423 7.94 3.06 15.05
CA ILE A 423 7.72 1.68 15.51
C ILE A 423 7.00 0.88 14.39
N PRO A 424 7.69 -0.07 13.72
CA PRO A 424 9.13 -0.37 13.85
C PRO A 424 10.02 0.80 13.39
N PRO A 425 11.29 0.90 13.83
CA PRO A 425 12.22 1.94 13.41
C PRO A 425 12.33 2.03 11.89
N ARG A 426 12.25 3.25 11.33
CA ARG A 426 12.34 3.48 9.87
C ARG A 426 13.39 4.53 9.57
N GLY A 427 14.02 4.43 8.41
CA GLY A 427 15.02 5.43 8.01
C GLY A 427 15.80 4.95 6.80
N GLU A 428 16.80 5.73 6.42
CA GLU A 428 17.75 5.32 5.41
C GLU A 428 18.67 4.24 5.96
N ILE A 429 18.75 3.12 5.25
CA ILE A 429 19.64 2.01 5.57
C ILE A 429 21.07 2.46 5.28
N CYS A 430 21.92 2.38 6.30
CA CYS A 430 23.35 2.64 6.19
C CYS A 430 24.10 1.36 6.57
N VAL A 431 25.06 0.97 5.75
CA VAL A 431 25.73 -0.32 5.85
C VAL A 431 27.22 -0.15 6.08
N LYS A 432 27.80 -1.01 6.92
CA LYS A 432 29.24 -1.17 7.07
C LYS A 432 29.61 -2.63 6.89
N THR A 433 30.46 -2.92 5.91
CA THR A 433 30.93 -4.25 5.54
C THR A 433 32.31 -4.18 4.89
N ASP A 434 33.06 -5.28 4.92
CA ASP A 434 34.39 -5.39 4.30
C ASP A 434 34.35 -5.46 2.77
N THR A 435 33.15 -5.62 2.21
CA THR A 435 32.81 -5.57 0.78
C THR A 435 32.43 -4.16 0.30
N MET A 436 32.58 -3.11 1.12
CA MET A 436 32.33 -1.75 0.65
C MET A 436 33.38 -1.26 -0.35
N ILE A 437 32.94 -0.59 -1.41
CA ILE A 437 33.84 0.17 -2.29
C ILE A 437 34.46 1.35 -1.53
N SER A 438 35.66 1.76 -1.94
CA SER A 438 36.35 2.93 -1.37
C SER A 438 35.77 4.26 -1.87
N GLY A 439 35.04 4.25 -2.99
CA GLY A 439 34.37 5.42 -3.53
C GLY A 439 34.05 5.29 -5.03
N TYR A 440 33.57 6.41 -5.58
CA TYR A 440 33.26 6.54 -7.00
C TYR A 440 34.43 7.13 -7.79
N TYR A 441 34.71 6.56 -8.96
CA TYR A 441 35.83 6.94 -9.81
C TYR A 441 35.75 8.40 -10.26
N LYS A 442 36.80 9.18 -9.98
CA LYS A 442 36.90 10.61 -10.27
C LYS A 442 35.67 11.42 -9.82
N ASN A 443 35.01 11.00 -8.74
CA ASN A 443 33.81 11.65 -8.22
C ASN A 443 33.84 11.72 -6.69
N THR A 444 34.71 12.60 -6.17
CA THR A 444 34.90 12.82 -4.73
C THR A 444 33.64 13.36 -4.08
N LYS A 445 32.90 14.26 -4.74
CA LYS A 445 31.66 14.84 -4.23
C LYS A 445 30.63 13.77 -3.84
N ASP A 446 30.30 12.87 -4.76
CA ASP A 446 29.34 11.79 -4.47
C ASP A 446 29.91 10.78 -3.47
N THR A 447 31.23 10.58 -3.47
CA THR A 447 31.91 9.68 -2.52
C THR A 447 31.75 10.22 -1.09
N ASP A 448 32.10 11.49 -0.86
CA ASP A 448 31.99 12.13 0.46
C ASP A 448 30.53 12.23 0.92
N GLU A 449 29.59 12.43 0.00
CA GLU A 449 28.16 12.44 0.32
C GLU A 449 27.66 11.06 0.78
N LYS A 450 28.11 9.98 0.14
CA LYS A 450 27.58 8.63 0.36
C LYS A 450 28.28 7.84 1.46
N PHE A 451 29.56 8.12 1.71
CA PHE A 451 30.35 7.41 2.71
C PHE A 451 30.57 8.32 3.93
N GLN A 452 29.76 8.11 4.98
CA GLN A 452 29.74 8.95 6.18
C GLN A 452 29.95 8.10 7.44
N ASP A 453 30.81 8.56 8.34
CA ASP A 453 31.15 7.87 9.61
C ASP A 453 31.59 6.40 9.42
N GLY A 454 32.22 6.09 8.29
CA GLY A 454 32.61 4.72 7.92
C GLY A 454 31.45 3.79 7.54
N TYR A 455 30.27 4.34 7.24
CA TYR A 455 29.12 3.64 6.68
C TYR A 455 28.81 4.15 5.26
N PHE A 456 28.37 3.26 4.39
CA PHE A 456 27.76 3.60 3.11
C PHE A 456 26.25 3.84 3.29
N CYS A 457 25.78 5.03 2.91
CA CYS A 457 24.37 5.40 2.95
C CYS A 457 23.70 4.93 1.65
N THR A 458 22.91 3.86 1.72
CA THR A 458 22.41 3.15 0.52
C THR A 458 21.48 4.02 -0.31
N GLY A 459 20.82 5.00 0.31
CA GLY A 459 19.70 5.73 -0.28
C GLY A 459 18.42 4.89 -0.37
N ASP A 460 18.38 3.71 0.25
CA ASP A 460 17.17 2.90 0.42
C ASP A 460 16.57 3.19 1.79
N ILE A 461 15.28 3.47 1.83
CA ILE A 461 14.50 3.61 3.06
C ILE A 461 14.00 2.22 3.45
N GLY A 462 14.13 1.87 4.71
CA GLY A 462 13.64 0.61 5.23
C GLY A 462 13.46 0.61 6.73
N THR A 463 13.15 -0.58 7.25
CA THR A 463 12.97 -0.83 8.68
C THR A 463 13.95 -1.88 9.14
N VAL A 464 14.40 -1.75 10.39
CA VAL A 464 15.15 -2.79 11.10
C VAL A 464 14.40 -3.07 12.38
N ASP A 465 13.88 -4.29 12.52
CA ASP A 465 13.11 -4.67 13.70
C ASP A 465 14.00 -5.11 14.88
N SER A 466 13.37 -5.46 16.00
CA SER A 466 14.08 -5.85 17.23
C SER A 466 14.85 -7.18 17.13
N ILE A 467 14.60 -7.99 16.10
CA ILE A 467 15.31 -9.25 15.85
C ILE A 467 16.37 -9.10 14.73
N GLY A 468 16.56 -7.88 14.21
CA GLY A 468 17.55 -7.57 13.18
C GLY A 468 17.06 -7.84 11.75
N GLN A 469 15.76 -7.99 11.54
CA GLN A 469 15.17 -8.16 10.21
C GLN A 469 15.12 -6.82 9.49
N VAL A 470 15.73 -6.76 8.30
CA VAL A 470 15.76 -5.63 7.38
C VAL A 470 14.62 -5.77 6.38
N THR A 471 13.75 -4.76 6.30
CA THR A 471 12.69 -4.68 5.28
C THR A 471 12.85 -3.39 4.48
N ILE A 472 12.88 -3.49 3.16
CA ILE A 472 12.98 -2.32 2.26
C ILE A 472 11.59 -1.73 2.04
N ILE A 473 11.47 -0.41 2.16
CA ILE A 473 10.24 0.34 1.87
C ILE A 473 10.28 0.86 0.43
N ASP A 474 11.26 1.70 0.07
CA ASP A 474 11.51 2.23 -1.28
C ASP A 474 12.86 2.97 -1.31
N ARG A 475 13.25 3.58 -2.42
CA ARG A 475 14.43 4.46 -2.53
C ARG A 475 14.10 5.89 -2.13
N LYS A 476 14.98 6.50 -1.32
CA LYS A 476 14.92 7.92 -0.91
C LYS A 476 14.66 8.87 -2.08
N LYS A 477 15.21 8.60 -3.27
CA LYS A 477 15.01 9.47 -4.44
C LYS A 477 13.77 9.16 -5.28
N ASN A 478 13.21 7.96 -5.15
CA ASN A 478 12.01 7.56 -5.90
C ASN A 478 10.74 7.91 -5.13
N ILE A 479 10.85 8.03 -3.79
CA ILE A 479 9.77 8.55 -2.97
C ILE A 479 9.57 10.02 -3.32
N PHE A 480 8.40 10.33 -3.86
CA PHE A 480 7.97 11.70 -4.07
C PHE A 480 6.89 12.07 -3.07
N LYS A 481 6.81 13.35 -2.77
CA LYS A 481 5.77 13.93 -1.93
C LYS A 481 4.65 14.42 -2.84
N LEU A 482 3.40 14.18 -2.47
CA LEU A 482 2.24 14.79 -3.11
C LEU A 482 1.92 16.15 -2.44
N SER A 483 1.09 16.97 -3.06
CA SER A 483 0.76 18.33 -2.62
C SER A 483 0.13 18.41 -1.22
N GLN A 484 -0.64 17.39 -0.82
CA GLN A 484 -1.23 17.22 0.51
C GLN A 484 -0.22 16.80 1.58
N GLY A 485 1.04 16.57 1.18
CA GLY A 485 2.14 16.26 2.05
C GLY A 485 2.38 14.77 2.33
N GLU A 486 1.59 13.89 1.73
CA GLU A 486 1.76 12.44 1.79
C GLU A 486 2.93 11.99 0.89
N PHE A 487 3.69 11.00 1.36
CA PHE A 487 4.78 10.40 0.60
C PHE A 487 4.29 9.15 -0.12
N VAL A 488 4.66 9.02 -1.39
CA VAL A 488 4.32 7.86 -2.20
C VAL A 488 5.57 7.11 -2.59
N ALA A 489 5.52 5.79 -2.40
CA ALA A 489 6.54 4.83 -2.78
C ALA A 489 6.14 4.17 -4.12
N PRO A 490 6.52 4.71 -5.29
CA PRO A 490 5.98 4.26 -6.57
C PRO A 490 6.37 2.83 -6.93
N GLU A 491 7.54 2.33 -6.53
CA GLU A 491 7.91 0.94 -6.82
C GLU A 491 7.05 -0.07 -6.05
N LYS A 492 6.67 0.28 -4.81
CA LYS A 492 5.70 -0.51 -4.03
C LYS A 492 4.35 -0.58 -4.77
N LEU A 493 3.86 0.55 -5.27
CA LEU A 493 2.57 0.61 -5.98
C LEU A 493 2.58 -0.15 -7.29
N GLU A 494 3.64 0.02 -8.08
CA GLU A 494 3.79 -0.68 -9.35
C GLU A 494 3.76 -2.19 -9.17
N ASN A 495 4.50 -2.70 -8.17
CA ASN A 495 4.47 -4.11 -7.81
C ASN A 495 3.07 -4.56 -7.39
N ILE A 496 2.31 -3.77 -6.63
CA ILE A 496 0.96 -4.15 -6.21
C ILE A 496 0.02 -4.28 -7.42
N PHE A 497 0.06 -3.32 -8.34
CA PHE A 497 -0.83 -3.30 -9.51
C PHE A 497 -0.48 -4.39 -10.54
N GLU A 498 0.80 -4.59 -10.85
CA GLU A 498 1.25 -5.66 -11.77
C GLU A 498 0.91 -7.06 -11.26
N ASN A 499 0.87 -7.26 -9.94
CA ASN A 499 0.56 -8.56 -9.34
C ASN A 499 -0.91 -8.77 -9.01
N GLY A 500 -1.68 -7.68 -8.90
CA GLY A 500 -3.08 -7.72 -8.51
C GLY A 500 -4.05 -7.98 -9.66
N SER A 501 -3.60 -7.84 -10.91
CA SER A 501 -4.42 -7.94 -12.12
C SER A 501 -3.82 -8.84 -13.18
N ARG A 502 -4.66 -9.58 -13.91
CA ARG A 502 -4.27 -10.33 -15.11
C ARG A 502 -4.31 -9.49 -16.39
N LEU A 503 -4.95 -8.32 -16.34
CA LEU A 503 -5.05 -7.40 -17.48
C LEU A 503 -3.79 -6.53 -17.62
N ILE A 504 -3.07 -6.30 -16.53
CA ILE A 504 -1.91 -5.40 -16.48
C ILE A 504 -0.63 -6.21 -16.66
N GLU A 505 0.13 -5.91 -17.71
CA GLU A 505 1.46 -6.51 -17.92
C GLU A 505 2.54 -5.70 -17.19
N GLN A 506 2.52 -4.37 -17.34
CA GLN A 506 3.50 -3.46 -16.75
C GLN A 506 2.82 -2.15 -16.35
N VAL A 507 3.28 -1.51 -15.28
CA VAL A 507 2.79 -0.19 -14.88
C VAL A 507 3.93 0.70 -14.40
N PHE A 508 3.94 1.95 -14.83
CA PHE A 508 4.82 2.97 -14.30
C PHE A 508 3.99 4.04 -13.58
N ILE A 509 4.26 4.22 -12.30
CA ILE A 509 3.56 5.18 -11.43
C ILE A 509 4.39 6.45 -11.36
N HIS A 510 3.73 7.57 -11.63
CA HIS A 510 4.31 8.89 -11.58
C HIS A 510 3.47 9.81 -10.69
N GLY A 511 4.14 10.68 -9.94
CA GLY A 511 3.50 11.67 -9.07
C GLY A 511 4.34 12.94 -8.99
N SER A 512 3.75 14.02 -8.50
CA SER A 512 4.38 15.34 -8.43
C SER A 512 4.01 16.06 -7.14
N ILE A 513 4.92 16.89 -6.63
CA ILE A 513 4.70 17.74 -5.45
C ILE A 513 3.56 18.74 -5.63
N TRP A 514 3.12 18.96 -6.86
CA TRP A 514 2.04 19.88 -7.22
C TRP A 514 0.69 19.17 -7.41
N ARG A 515 0.63 17.85 -7.19
CA ARG A 515 -0.56 17.02 -7.47
C ARG A 515 -0.99 16.27 -6.23
N ASP A 516 -2.28 16.00 -6.09
CA ASP A 516 -2.88 15.36 -4.91
C ASP A 516 -3.08 13.83 -5.06
N GLY A 517 -2.67 13.28 -6.19
CA GLY A 517 -2.68 11.84 -6.48
C GLY A 517 -1.63 11.46 -7.52
N VAL A 518 -1.57 10.18 -7.84
CA VAL A 518 -0.67 9.62 -8.83
C VAL A 518 -1.36 9.36 -10.17
N ILE A 519 -0.57 9.30 -11.24
CA ILE A 519 -0.98 8.86 -12.58
C ILE A 519 -0.18 7.62 -12.99
N GLY A 520 -0.65 6.90 -14.02
CA GLY A 520 -0.02 5.66 -14.46
C GLY A 520 0.19 5.56 -15.97
N LEU A 521 1.32 5.02 -16.41
CA LEU A 521 1.45 4.42 -17.75
C LEU A 521 1.22 2.91 -17.59
N VAL A 522 0.25 2.35 -18.30
CA VAL A 522 -0.14 0.93 -18.16
C VAL A 522 0.06 0.22 -19.49
N VAL A 523 0.87 -0.85 -19.48
CA VAL A 523 0.98 -1.78 -20.61
C VAL A 523 -0.02 -2.92 -20.39
N PRO A 524 -1.00 -3.10 -21.30
CA PRO A 524 -1.98 -4.18 -21.19
C PRO A 524 -1.37 -5.52 -21.60
N HIS A 525 -1.80 -6.60 -20.96
CA HIS A 525 -1.49 -7.95 -21.43
C HIS A 525 -2.32 -8.25 -22.68
N LYS A 526 -1.66 -8.38 -23.84
CA LYS A 526 -2.29 -8.54 -25.15
C LYS A 526 -3.41 -9.59 -25.16
N ASP A 527 -3.09 -10.84 -24.82
CA ASP A 527 -4.05 -11.94 -24.87
C ASP A 527 -5.26 -11.75 -23.95
N ALA A 528 -5.05 -11.12 -22.78
CA ALA A 528 -6.12 -10.89 -21.81
C ALA A 528 -7.07 -9.78 -22.28
N LEU A 529 -6.52 -8.74 -22.92
CA LEU A 529 -7.31 -7.65 -23.49
C LEU A 529 -8.09 -8.10 -24.73
N GLU A 530 -7.47 -8.87 -25.63
CA GLU A 530 -8.14 -9.44 -26.80
C GLU A 530 -9.30 -10.36 -26.38
N LYS A 531 -9.08 -11.21 -25.36
CA LYS A 531 -10.14 -12.07 -24.82
C LYS A 531 -11.30 -11.26 -24.26
N TRP A 532 -11.02 -10.25 -23.44
CA TRP A 532 -12.04 -9.37 -22.88
C TRP A 532 -12.84 -8.66 -23.99
N TRP A 533 -12.17 -8.23 -25.06
CA TRP A 533 -12.81 -7.58 -26.20
C TRP A 533 -13.81 -8.50 -26.90
N ILE A 534 -13.41 -9.75 -27.17
CA ILE A 534 -14.26 -10.79 -27.80
C ILE A 534 -15.49 -11.10 -26.93
N GLU A 535 -15.33 -11.16 -25.61
CA GLU A 535 -16.43 -11.49 -24.70
C GLU A 535 -17.45 -10.35 -24.52
N ASN A 536 -17.03 -9.10 -24.72
CA ASN A 536 -17.85 -7.91 -24.45
C ASN A 536 -18.36 -7.18 -25.71
N ASN A 537 -17.93 -7.60 -26.90
CA ASN A 537 -18.39 -7.05 -28.17
C ASN A 537 -18.85 -8.17 -29.10
N THR A 538 -20.00 -7.98 -29.74
CA THR A 538 -20.49 -8.90 -30.77
C THR A 538 -19.59 -8.81 -32.00
N ILE A 539 -18.67 -9.75 -32.16
CA ILE A 539 -17.83 -9.83 -33.37
C ILE A 539 -18.63 -10.62 -34.41
N GLU A 540 -19.00 -9.99 -35.52
CA GLU A 540 -19.56 -10.69 -36.68
C GLU A 540 -18.53 -11.67 -37.24
N GLU A 541 -18.97 -12.82 -37.79
CA GLU A 541 -18.10 -13.96 -38.20
C GLU A 541 -16.95 -13.61 -39.18
N ASP A 542 -16.93 -12.39 -39.74
CA ASP A 542 -15.94 -11.90 -40.69
C ASP A 542 -15.06 -10.72 -40.16
N SER A 543 -15.20 -10.34 -38.89
CA SER A 543 -14.45 -9.22 -38.27
C SER A 543 -13.29 -9.71 -37.40
N SER A 544 -12.06 -9.25 -37.68
CA SER A 544 -10.89 -9.51 -36.82
C SER A 544 -10.88 -8.59 -35.60
N VAL A 545 -10.31 -9.07 -34.47
CA VAL A 545 -10.04 -8.22 -33.30
C VAL A 545 -9.16 -7.02 -33.73
N PRO A 546 -9.50 -5.77 -33.34
CA PRO A 546 -8.67 -4.60 -33.64
C PRO A 546 -7.25 -4.73 -33.09
N ASP A 547 -6.27 -4.06 -33.71
CA ASP A 547 -4.89 -4.08 -33.19
C ASP A 547 -4.84 -3.49 -31.78
N ILE A 548 -3.89 -3.96 -30.96
CA ILE A 548 -3.74 -3.53 -29.57
C ILE A 548 -3.53 -2.02 -29.46
N LYS A 549 -2.89 -1.41 -30.46
CA LYS A 549 -2.71 0.03 -30.56
C LYS A 549 -4.04 0.77 -30.63
N ASP A 550 -4.97 0.26 -31.44
CA ASP A 550 -6.30 0.84 -31.59
C ASP A 550 -7.10 0.66 -30.30
N LEU A 551 -7.08 -0.56 -29.73
CA LEU A 551 -7.75 -0.85 -28.45
C LEU A 551 -7.28 0.07 -27.31
N CYS A 552 -5.98 0.36 -27.24
CA CYS A 552 -5.42 1.25 -26.21
C CYS A 552 -5.93 2.71 -26.30
N THR A 553 -6.47 3.12 -27.46
CA THR A 553 -7.05 4.46 -27.63
C THR A 553 -8.53 4.54 -27.27
N LEU A 554 -9.20 3.39 -27.11
CA LEU A 554 -10.64 3.34 -26.87
C LEU A 554 -10.98 3.65 -25.41
N ARG A 555 -11.90 4.60 -25.21
CA ARG A 555 -12.36 5.01 -23.87
C ARG A 555 -12.86 3.84 -23.00
N PRO A 556 -13.67 2.89 -23.50
CA PRO A 556 -14.10 1.73 -22.70
C PRO A 556 -12.95 0.88 -22.17
N VAL A 557 -11.85 0.76 -22.92
CA VAL A 557 -10.67 0.00 -22.50
C VAL A 557 -9.91 0.78 -21.41
N VAL A 558 -9.75 2.09 -21.55
CA VAL A 558 -9.17 2.94 -20.48
C VAL A 558 -9.97 2.84 -19.18
N ASP A 559 -11.31 2.85 -19.27
CA ASP A 559 -12.18 2.75 -18.09
C ASP A 559 -12.14 1.36 -17.44
N LEU A 560 -11.99 0.28 -18.22
CA LEU A 560 -11.71 -1.07 -17.72
C LEU A 560 -10.45 -1.07 -16.84
N PHE A 561 -9.32 -0.56 -17.36
CA PHE A 561 -8.06 -0.54 -16.62
C PHE A 561 -8.11 0.35 -15.38
N LEU A 562 -8.81 1.49 -15.44
CA LEU A 562 -9.05 2.34 -14.25
C LEU A 562 -9.92 1.65 -13.18
N SER A 563 -10.90 0.83 -13.59
CA SER A 563 -11.71 0.04 -12.66
C SER A 563 -10.88 -1.06 -12.00
N GLU A 564 -10.00 -1.69 -12.78
CA GLU A 564 -9.15 -2.77 -12.33
C GLU A 564 -8.05 -2.30 -11.36
N LEU A 565 -7.41 -1.16 -11.64
CA LEU A 565 -6.47 -0.51 -10.72
C LEU A 565 -7.17 -0.16 -9.38
N ARG A 566 -8.39 0.35 -9.41
CA ARG A 566 -9.18 0.60 -8.19
C ARG A 566 -9.47 -0.67 -7.42
N ARG A 567 -9.96 -1.72 -8.08
CA ARG A 567 -10.23 -3.03 -7.47
C ARG A 567 -8.98 -3.59 -6.77
N VAL A 568 -7.82 -3.51 -7.44
CA VAL A 568 -6.54 -3.97 -6.88
C VAL A 568 -6.11 -3.10 -5.69
N GLY A 569 -6.24 -1.78 -5.79
CA GLY A 569 -5.88 -0.85 -4.73
C GLY A 569 -6.72 -1.05 -3.46
N GLU A 570 -8.05 -1.17 -3.61
CA GLU A 570 -8.97 -1.43 -2.50
C GLU A 570 -8.67 -2.78 -1.82
N LYS A 571 -8.41 -3.84 -2.60
CA LYS A 571 -8.02 -5.15 -2.08
C LYS A 571 -6.76 -5.09 -1.20
N HIS A 572 -5.80 -4.23 -1.55
CA HIS A 572 -4.55 -4.04 -0.79
C HIS A 572 -4.63 -2.91 0.25
N CYS A 573 -5.83 -2.36 0.50
CA CYS A 573 -6.05 -1.26 1.44
C CYS A 573 -5.18 -0.02 1.14
N LEU A 574 -4.93 0.25 -0.15
CA LEU A 574 -4.23 1.47 -0.57
C LEU A 574 -5.13 2.68 -0.36
N PRO A 575 -4.62 3.79 0.21
CA PRO A 575 -5.36 5.05 0.25
C PRO A 575 -5.57 5.59 -1.17
N GLY A 576 -6.64 6.37 -1.37
CA GLY A 576 -7.06 6.81 -2.71
C GLY A 576 -5.99 7.61 -3.48
N TRP A 577 -5.09 8.32 -2.79
CA TRP A 577 -3.98 9.06 -3.42
C TRP A 577 -2.83 8.18 -3.91
N GLU A 578 -2.78 6.90 -3.49
CA GLU A 578 -1.86 5.88 -4.01
C GLU A 578 -2.45 5.10 -5.20
N ILE A 579 -3.69 5.40 -5.63
CA ILE A 579 -4.34 4.74 -6.79
C ILE A 579 -4.32 5.71 -7.99
N PRO A 580 -3.85 5.29 -9.18
CA PRO A 580 -3.82 6.15 -10.36
C PRO A 580 -5.17 6.77 -10.71
N SER A 581 -5.24 8.10 -10.75
CA SER A 581 -6.47 8.83 -11.11
C SER A 581 -6.72 8.88 -12.61
N SER A 582 -5.62 8.89 -13.38
CA SER A 582 -5.58 8.90 -14.84
C SER A 582 -4.49 7.96 -15.31
N ILE A 583 -4.71 7.34 -16.47
CA ILE A 583 -3.75 6.43 -17.08
C ILE A 583 -3.62 6.67 -18.57
N LEU A 584 -2.43 6.39 -19.11
CA LEU A 584 -2.21 6.17 -20.54
C LEU A 584 -1.97 4.68 -20.75
N LEU A 585 -2.66 4.10 -21.73
CA LEU A 585 -2.40 2.73 -22.18
C LEU A 585 -1.27 2.75 -23.21
N GLU A 586 -0.18 2.06 -22.91
CA GLU A 586 0.96 1.91 -23.82
C GLU A 586 0.90 0.53 -24.49
N PRO A 587 0.66 0.45 -25.81
CA PRO A 587 0.57 -0.83 -26.52
C PRO A 587 1.91 -1.56 -26.65
N ASN A 588 3.05 -0.86 -26.54
CA ASN A 588 4.38 -1.47 -26.68
C ASN A 588 5.01 -1.71 -25.30
N PRO A 589 5.30 -2.96 -24.91
CA PRO A 589 5.92 -3.25 -23.63
C PRO A 589 7.25 -2.49 -23.41
N PHE A 590 7.52 -2.08 -22.17
CA PHE A 590 8.83 -1.52 -21.82
C PHE A 590 9.87 -2.63 -21.99
N SER A 591 10.95 -2.33 -22.70
CA SER A 591 12.02 -3.29 -23.03
C SER A 591 13.40 -2.65 -22.87
N GLN A 592 14.45 -3.48 -22.98
CA GLN A 592 15.82 -2.95 -23.04
C GLN A 592 16.11 -2.31 -24.39
N GLU A 593 15.51 -2.82 -25.47
CA GLU A 593 15.67 -2.33 -26.84
C GLU A 593 15.12 -0.90 -26.99
N ASN A 594 13.96 -0.63 -26.39
CA ASN A 594 13.38 0.72 -26.37
C ASN A 594 13.92 1.61 -25.24
N LYS A 595 14.94 1.13 -24.49
CA LYS A 595 15.64 1.85 -23.40
C LYS A 595 14.77 2.25 -22.20
N LEU A 596 13.52 1.77 -22.14
CA LEU A 596 12.62 2.04 -21.01
C LEU A 596 12.91 1.13 -19.82
N LEU A 597 13.66 0.05 -20.06
CA LEU A 597 14.25 -0.78 -19.02
C LEU A 597 15.76 -0.68 -18.98
N THR A 598 16.29 -0.78 -17.76
CA THR A 598 17.70 -1.03 -17.52
C THR A 598 18.09 -2.45 -17.97
N CYS A 599 19.39 -2.69 -18.04
CA CYS A 599 19.98 -4.01 -18.30
C CYS A 599 19.61 -5.10 -17.28
N THR A 600 19.03 -4.73 -16.14
CA THR A 600 18.50 -5.63 -15.10
C THR A 600 16.98 -5.80 -15.16
N LEU A 601 16.35 -5.30 -16.23
CA LEU A 601 14.90 -5.31 -16.48
C LEU A 601 14.08 -4.41 -15.53
N LYS A 602 14.73 -3.56 -14.74
CA LYS A 602 14.07 -2.52 -13.94
C LYS A 602 13.61 -1.35 -14.82
N LYS A 603 12.50 -0.72 -14.46
CA LYS A 603 11.99 0.50 -15.11
C LYS A 603 12.99 1.64 -14.95
N SER A 604 13.41 2.22 -16.08
CA SER A 604 14.29 3.38 -16.09
C SER A 604 13.45 4.65 -15.91
N ARG A 605 13.12 5.01 -14.66
CA ARG A 605 12.22 6.15 -14.36
C ARG A 605 12.60 7.45 -15.10
N PRO A 606 13.88 7.89 -15.11
CA PRO A 606 14.26 9.11 -15.84
C PRO A 606 14.01 9.02 -17.35
N GLN A 607 14.20 7.84 -17.95
CA GLN A 607 13.95 7.64 -19.38
C GLN A 607 12.45 7.55 -19.69
N LEU A 608 11.66 6.95 -18.80
CA LEU A 608 10.19 6.94 -18.89
C LEU A 608 9.63 8.36 -18.76
N GLU A 609 10.09 9.14 -17.78
CA GLU A 609 9.69 10.55 -17.61
C GLU A 609 10.10 11.41 -18.79
N LEU A 610 11.29 11.16 -19.38
CA LEU A 610 11.75 11.89 -20.56
C LEU A 610 10.94 11.52 -21.82
N ARG A 611 10.69 10.22 -22.03
CA ARG A 611 10.03 9.69 -23.23
C ARG A 611 8.55 10.05 -23.29
N TYR A 612 7.89 10.07 -22.13
CA TYR A 612 6.47 10.32 -21.98
C TYR A 612 6.20 11.67 -21.32
N ARG A 613 7.15 12.62 -21.37
CA ARG A 613 7.01 13.90 -20.66
C ARG A 613 5.71 14.61 -21.03
N GLU A 614 5.48 14.78 -22.33
CA GLU A 614 4.30 15.48 -22.85
C GLU A 614 3.02 14.71 -22.56
N GLU A 615 3.05 13.38 -22.57
CA GLU A 615 1.90 12.54 -22.22
C GLU A 615 1.62 12.57 -20.72
N LEU A 616 2.65 12.55 -19.87
CA LEU A 616 2.51 12.61 -18.41
C LEU A 616 2.03 14.00 -17.98
N GLU A 617 2.58 15.06 -18.58
CA GLU A 617 2.07 16.42 -18.45
C GLU A 617 0.63 16.48 -18.96
N ARG A 618 0.31 15.89 -20.12
CA ARG A 618 -1.06 15.74 -20.58
C ARG A 618 -1.94 14.90 -19.67
N LEU A 619 -1.46 13.89 -18.93
CA LEU A 619 -2.29 13.16 -17.96
C LEU A 619 -2.55 14.00 -16.70
N TYR A 620 -1.70 14.99 -16.45
CA TYR A 620 -1.86 15.98 -15.39
C TYR A 620 -2.69 17.20 -15.84
N GLU A 621 -2.59 17.61 -17.10
CA GLU A 621 -3.31 18.71 -17.76
C GLU A 621 -4.67 18.27 -18.32
N GLU A 622 -4.77 17.04 -18.81
CA GLU A 622 -6.01 16.26 -18.80
C GLU A 622 -6.44 16.35 -17.35
N PRO A 623 -7.54 17.06 -17.10
CA PRO A 623 -7.78 17.67 -15.82
C PRO A 623 -7.69 16.62 -14.69
N SER A 624 -6.53 16.58 -14.02
CA SER A 624 -6.38 16.04 -12.66
C SER A 624 -6.60 17.13 -11.62
N GLY A 625 -7.14 18.27 -12.03
CA GLY A 625 -8.35 18.80 -11.43
C GLY A 625 -9.32 18.87 -12.58
N ASP A 626 -10.17 17.87 -12.82
CA ASP A 626 -11.35 17.67 -12.02
C ASP A 626 -12.28 16.66 -12.70
N LYS A 627 -12.27 15.37 -12.36
CA LYS A 627 -13.47 14.53 -12.59
C LYS A 627 -14.61 14.92 -11.65
N LYS A 628 -14.31 15.72 -10.62
CA LYS A 628 -15.32 16.44 -9.86
C LYS A 628 -15.70 17.72 -10.60
N THR A 629 -14.88 18.74 -10.78
CA THR A 629 -15.24 20.00 -11.51
C THR A 629 -15.43 19.94 -13.04
N SER A 630 -15.00 18.93 -13.82
CA SER A 630 -15.38 18.80 -15.25
C SER A 630 -16.73 18.13 -15.39
N ILE A 631 -17.01 17.13 -14.54
CA ILE A 631 -18.36 16.59 -14.37
C ILE A 631 -19.26 17.65 -13.72
N LYS A 632 -18.79 18.44 -12.75
CA LYS A 632 -19.59 19.52 -12.15
C LYS A 632 -19.80 20.68 -13.12
N ARG A 633 -18.80 21.14 -13.88
CA ARG A 633 -19.02 22.12 -14.96
C ARG A 633 -19.96 21.57 -16.02
N SER A 634 -19.76 20.32 -16.44
CA SER A 634 -20.67 19.68 -17.38
C SER A 634 -22.09 19.55 -16.80
N ILE A 635 -22.25 19.24 -15.52
CA ILE A 635 -23.56 19.19 -14.86
C ILE A 635 -24.15 20.61 -14.69
N GLU A 636 -23.34 21.60 -14.32
CA GLU A 636 -23.72 23.01 -14.19
C GLU A 636 -24.22 23.56 -15.53
N ASP A 637 -23.45 23.34 -16.60
CA ASP A 637 -23.77 23.73 -17.96
C ASP A 637 -24.98 22.96 -18.50
N ASN A 638 -25.07 21.64 -18.29
CA ASN A 638 -26.20 20.82 -18.73
C ASN A 638 -27.51 21.21 -18.01
N VAL A 639 -27.46 21.49 -16.70
CA VAL A 639 -28.64 21.94 -15.93
C VAL A 639 -29.08 23.33 -16.39
N MET A 640 -28.14 24.24 -16.67
CA MET A 640 -28.44 25.57 -17.20
C MET A 640 -29.01 25.53 -18.63
N ILE A 641 -28.45 24.70 -19.51
CA ILE A 641 -28.99 24.45 -20.87
C ILE A 641 -30.42 23.93 -20.78
N HIS A 642 -30.69 23.00 -19.86
CA HIS A 642 -32.04 22.46 -19.67
C HIS A 642 -33.01 23.50 -19.10
N LEU A 643 -32.59 24.32 -18.14
CA LEU A 643 -33.39 25.43 -17.58
C LEU A 643 -33.81 26.39 -18.70
N ILE A 644 -32.85 26.81 -19.53
CA ILE A 644 -33.07 27.76 -20.64
C ILE A 644 -33.96 27.13 -21.73
N SER A 645 -33.76 25.85 -22.05
CA SER A 645 -34.58 25.10 -23.03
C SER A 645 -36.03 24.97 -22.56
N VAL A 646 -36.26 24.63 -21.28
CA VAL A 646 -37.60 24.58 -20.69
C VAL A 646 -38.27 25.95 -20.71
N MET A 647 -37.55 27.02 -20.37
CA MET A 647 -38.07 28.39 -20.44
C MET A 647 -38.46 28.78 -21.88
N LYS A 648 -37.60 28.48 -22.86
CA LYS A 648 -37.84 28.73 -24.29
C LYS A 648 -39.07 27.97 -24.81
N ASN A 649 -39.16 26.67 -24.53
CA ASN A 649 -40.24 25.80 -25.00
C ASN A 649 -41.60 26.15 -24.38
N ASN A 650 -41.62 26.81 -23.22
CA ASN A 650 -42.84 27.26 -22.53
C ASN A 650 -43.08 28.78 -22.70
N GLY A 651 -42.35 29.44 -23.61
CA GLY A 651 -42.52 30.86 -23.93
C GLY A 651 -42.28 31.80 -22.76
N ILE A 652 -41.34 31.48 -21.88
CA ILE A 652 -40.90 32.32 -20.75
C ILE A 652 -39.77 33.24 -21.27
N PRO A 653 -39.85 34.57 -21.08
CA PRO A 653 -38.81 35.49 -21.53
C PRO A 653 -37.46 35.18 -20.88
N ILE A 654 -36.41 35.05 -21.69
CA ILE A 654 -35.04 34.80 -21.20
C ILE A 654 -34.37 36.16 -20.93
N PRO A 655 -33.73 36.37 -19.77
CA PRO A 655 -33.01 37.60 -19.47
C PRO A 655 -31.91 37.92 -20.51
N PRO A 656 -31.68 39.19 -20.88
CA PRO A 656 -30.69 39.57 -21.90
C PRO A 656 -29.23 39.28 -21.50
N SER A 657 -28.95 38.98 -20.24
CA SER A 657 -27.65 38.50 -19.73
C SER A 657 -27.25 37.13 -20.30
N CYS A 658 -28.24 36.29 -20.64
CA CYS A 658 -28.02 34.96 -21.20
C CYS A 658 -27.69 35.04 -22.70
N SER A 659 -26.40 35.01 -23.05
CA SER A 659 -25.97 34.90 -24.45
C SER A 659 -26.22 33.48 -24.98
N LEU A 660 -27.19 33.32 -25.89
CA LEU A 660 -27.51 32.04 -26.53
C LEU A 660 -26.31 31.36 -27.22
N SER A 661 -25.28 32.13 -27.59
CA SER A 661 -24.03 31.58 -28.14
C SER A 661 -23.17 30.81 -27.14
N LYS A 662 -23.38 30.98 -25.82
CA LYS A 662 -22.66 30.23 -24.78
C LYS A 662 -23.20 28.80 -24.61
N TYR A 663 -24.44 28.53 -25.01
CA TYR A 663 -25.17 27.30 -24.66
C TYR A 663 -25.91 26.77 -25.89
N SER A 664 -25.35 25.75 -26.57
CA SER A 664 -26.01 25.10 -27.71
C SER A 664 -27.18 24.23 -27.22
N THR A 665 -28.40 24.51 -27.68
CA THR A 665 -29.61 23.83 -27.22
C THR A 665 -29.99 22.58 -28.03
N ASP A 666 -29.28 22.29 -29.11
CA ASP A 666 -29.81 21.40 -30.15
C ASP A 666 -29.43 19.91 -29.98
N ASP A 667 -28.49 19.56 -29.07
CA ASP A 667 -28.03 18.18 -28.83
C ASP A 667 -27.76 17.84 -27.35
N ALA A 668 -28.53 18.41 -26.41
CA ALA A 668 -28.35 18.09 -24.99
C ALA A 668 -29.02 16.75 -24.60
N PRO A 669 -28.31 15.83 -23.91
CA PRO A 669 -28.91 14.58 -23.46
C PRO A 669 -30.03 14.83 -22.43
N PRO A 670 -31.10 14.01 -22.41
CA PRO A 670 -32.20 14.19 -21.47
C PRO A 670 -31.72 13.99 -20.03
N ILE A 671 -31.79 15.04 -19.22
CA ILE A 671 -31.45 14.99 -17.79
C ILE A 671 -32.63 14.43 -17.02
N ASN A 672 -32.37 13.44 -16.16
CA ASN A 672 -33.39 12.92 -15.26
C ASN A 672 -33.67 13.91 -14.12
N VAL A 673 -34.72 14.71 -14.28
CA VAL A 673 -35.08 15.79 -13.35
C VAL A 673 -35.61 15.31 -11.98
N SER A 674 -35.79 13.99 -11.80
CA SER A 674 -36.16 13.39 -10.51
C SER A 674 -34.96 13.17 -9.58
N LEU A 675 -33.73 13.30 -10.08
CA LEU A 675 -32.50 13.10 -9.32
C LEU A 675 -31.99 14.41 -8.69
N THR A 676 -31.31 14.28 -7.55
CA THR A 676 -30.59 15.36 -6.87
C THR A 676 -29.19 15.56 -7.46
N LEU A 677 -28.59 16.75 -7.32
CA LEU A 677 -27.22 17.01 -7.79
C LEU A 677 -26.21 16.03 -7.17
N THR A 678 -26.42 15.61 -5.92
CA THR A 678 -25.60 14.60 -5.22
C THR A 678 -25.68 13.22 -5.89
N GLN A 679 -26.87 12.79 -6.29
CA GLN A 679 -27.08 11.53 -7.01
C GLN A 679 -26.50 11.56 -8.42
N MET A 680 -26.34 12.75 -9.00
CA MET A 680 -25.67 12.96 -10.29
C MET A 680 -24.14 13.12 -10.15
N GLY A 681 -23.59 12.97 -8.95
CA GLY A 681 -22.14 13.03 -8.70
C GLY A 681 -21.58 14.42 -8.39
N GLY A 682 -22.44 15.43 -8.19
CA GLY A 682 -22.04 16.75 -7.70
C GLY A 682 -21.81 16.77 -6.17
N ASP A 683 -21.05 17.75 -5.69
CA ASP A 683 -20.78 17.95 -4.26
C ASP A 683 -21.13 19.38 -3.81
N SER A 684 -20.86 19.71 -2.55
CA SER A 684 -21.18 21.01 -1.95
C SER A 684 -20.51 22.20 -2.67
N LEU A 685 -19.36 21.98 -3.32
CA LEU A 685 -18.68 23.00 -4.10
C LEU A 685 -19.44 23.26 -5.42
N ALA A 686 -19.86 22.19 -6.10
CA ALA A 686 -20.67 22.24 -7.32
C ALA A 686 -21.99 22.98 -7.12
N ALA A 687 -22.65 22.67 -6.01
CA ALA A 687 -23.89 23.31 -5.62
C ALA A 687 -23.73 24.81 -5.37
N MET A 688 -22.59 25.24 -4.82
CA MET A 688 -22.27 26.66 -4.66
C MET A 688 -22.01 27.37 -5.98
N PHE A 689 -21.30 26.72 -6.91
CA PHE A 689 -21.07 27.29 -8.23
C PHE A 689 -22.36 27.41 -9.05
N LEU A 690 -23.19 26.36 -9.07
CA LEU A 690 -24.49 26.41 -9.74
C LEU A 690 -25.43 27.46 -9.14
N SER A 691 -25.39 27.64 -7.81
CA SER A 691 -26.13 28.70 -7.09
C SER A 691 -25.74 30.10 -7.58
N ASN A 692 -24.44 30.39 -7.65
CA ASN A 692 -23.94 31.66 -8.15
C ASN A 692 -24.23 31.83 -9.65
N LEU A 693 -24.10 30.77 -10.44
CA LEU A 693 -24.36 30.81 -11.88
C LEU A 693 -25.83 31.11 -12.21
N ILE A 694 -26.79 30.50 -11.51
CA ILE A 694 -28.22 30.80 -11.65
C ILE A 694 -28.52 32.25 -11.23
N GLN A 695 -27.90 32.74 -10.16
CA GLN A 695 -28.04 34.13 -9.72
C GLN A 695 -27.49 35.12 -10.77
N ASP A 696 -26.31 34.84 -11.33
CA ASP A 696 -25.61 35.75 -12.25
C ASP A 696 -26.27 35.77 -13.64
N GLU A 697 -26.71 34.62 -14.16
CA GLU A 697 -27.25 34.50 -15.51
C GLU A 697 -28.77 34.71 -15.57
N LEU A 698 -29.52 34.27 -14.54
CA LEU A 698 -30.99 34.34 -14.48
C LEU A 698 -31.53 35.31 -13.41
N GLY A 699 -30.69 35.86 -12.54
CA GLY A 699 -31.11 36.82 -11.51
C GLY A 699 -31.83 36.20 -10.30
N VAL A 700 -31.80 34.87 -10.14
CA VAL A 700 -32.58 34.16 -9.10
C VAL A 700 -31.67 33.54 -8.03
N ALA A 701 -31.94 33.86 -6.77
CA ALA A 701 -31.13 33.40 -5.64
C ALA A 701 -31.58 32.00 -5.21
N VAL A 702 -30.75 31.00 -5.47
CA VAL A 702 -31.01 29.62 -5.05
C VAL A 702 -29.95 29.17 -4.06
N PRO A 703 -30.27 28.78 -2.82
CA PRO A 703 -29.24 28.30 -1.89
C PRO A 703 -28.56 27.02 -2.38
N ALA A 704 -27.23 26.96 -2.30
CA ALA A 704 -26.44 25.77 -2.68
C ALA A 704 -26.97 24.48 -2.03
N LEU A 705 -27.38 24.54 -0.77
CA LEU A 705 -27.91 23.39 -0.05
C LEU A 705 -29.22 22.85 -0.65
N LYS A 706 -30.01 23.71 -1.30
CA LYS A 706 -31.23 23.36 -2.04
C LYS A 706 -30.88 22.59 -3.31
N ILE A 707 -29.92 23.12 -4.08
CA ILE A 707 -29.40 22.49 -5.30
C ILE A 707 -28.81 21.11 -5.01
N LEU A 708 -28.13 20.96 -3.87
CA LEU A 708 -27.49 19.71 -3.47
C LEU A 708 -28.47 18.61 -3.07
N LYS A 709 -29.57 18.98 -2.39
CA LYS A 709 -30.47 18.05 -1.68
C LYS A 709 -31.84 17.85 -2.32
N GLU A 710 -32.28 18.74 -3.19
CA GLU A 710 -33.57 18.62 -3.87
C GLU A 710 -33.43 18.07 -5.29
N PRO A 711 -34.43 17.33 -5.80
CA PRO A 711 -34.49 16.95 -7.20
C PRO A 711 -34.42 18.18 -8.11
N LEU A 712 -33.76 18.04 -9.27
CA LEU A 712 -33.66 19.14 -10.23
C LEU A 712 -35.05 19.70 -10.64
N SER A 713 -36.09 18.87 -10.67
CA SER A 713 -37.51 19.29 -10.85
C SER A 713 -37.98 20.37 -9.87
N SER A 714 -37.61 20.27 -8.59
CA SER A 714 -37.92 21.29 -7.58
C SER A 714 -37.13 22.58 -7.83
N LEU A 715 -35.88 22.46 -8.28
CA LEU A 715 -35.05 23.57 -8.69
C LEU A 715 -35.65 24.30 -9.92
N PHE A 716 -36.10 23.56 -10.94
CA PHE A 716 -36.79 24.11 -12.12
C PHE A 716 -38.05 24.87 -11.72
N TYR A 717 -38.91 24.27 -10.90
CA TYR A 717 -40.13 24.91 -10.42
C TYR A 717 -39.82 26.19 -9.64
N PHE A 718 -38.82 26.15 -8.75
CA PHE A 718 -38.43 27.30 -7.96
C PHE A 718 -37.94 28.46 -8.85
N VAL A 719 -37.01 28.20 -9.78
CA VAL A 719 -36.47 29.24 -10.67
C VAL A 719 -37.57 29.83 -11.55
N VAL A 720 -38.44 28.99 -12.14
CA VAL A 720 -39.58 29.43 -12.95
C VAL A 720 -40.57 30.26 -12.12
N SER A 721 -40.84 29.86 -10.87
CA SER A 721 -41.74 30.60 -9.96
C SER A 721 -41.23 31.99 -9.58
N GLN A 722 -39.92 32.20 -9.57
CA GLN A 722 -39.32 33.50 -9.27
C GLN A 722 -39.26 34.42 -10.50
N ILE A 723 -39.09 33.86 -11.70
CA ILE A 723 -38.99 34.63 -12.95
C ILE A 723 -40.38 34.96 -13.53
N SER A 724 -41.31 34.00 -13.49
CA SER A 724 -42.68 34.18 -13.99
C SER A 724 -43.70 33.43 -13.12
N PRO A 725 -44.14 34.06 -12.00
CA PRO A 725 -45.05 33.45 -11.04
C PRO A 725 -46.37 32.95 -11.66
N SER A 726 -46.85 33.62 -12.71
CA SER A 726 -48.10 33.29 -13.41
C SER A 726 -48.02 32.01 -14.26
N LYS A 727 -46.85 31.65 -14.79
CA LYS A 727 -46.64 30.42 -15.59
C LYS A 727 -46.19 29.21 -14.76
N ALA A 728 -45.69 29.45 -13.54
CA ALA A 728 -45.31 28.36 -12.62
C ALA A 728 -46.51 27.49 -12.19
N LEU A 729 -47.73 28.02 -12.23
CA LEU A 729 -48.95 27.26 -11.94
C LEU A 729 -49.28 26.20 -13.01
N GLU A 730 -48.98 26.46 -14.30
CA GLU A 730 -49.18 25.47 -15.38
C GLU A 730 -48.22 24.28 -15.27
N PHE A 731 -47.03 24.49 -14.67
CA PHE A 731 -46.05 23.45 -14.42
C PHE A 731 -46.41 22.52 -13.24
N LYS A 732 -47.32 22.97 -12.36
CA LYS A 732 -47.71 22.24 -11.15
C LYS A 732 -48.50 20.96 -11.48
N ASP A 733 -49.14 20.91 -12.65
CA ASP A 733 -50.00 19.81 -13.11
C ASP A 733 -49.40 19.00 -14.27
N SER A 734 -48.13 19.24 -14.62
CA SER A 734 -47.41 18.48 -15.66
C SER A 734 -46.94 17.12 -15.11
N PRO A 735 -46.72 16.10 -15.96
CA PRO A 735 -46.27 14.76 -15.51
C PRO A 735 -44.96 14.79 -14.71
N PHE A 736 -44.19 15.88 -14.81
CA PHE A 736 -42.97 16.12 -14.05
C PHE A 736 -43.18 16.49 -12.56
N SER A 737 -44.38 16.91 -12.14
CA SER A 737 -44.65 17.30 -10.75
C SER A 737 -45.06 16.13 -9.85
N SER A 738 -45.47 15.00 -10.44
CA SER A 738 -46.11 13.87 -9.76
C SER A 738 -45.23 13.10 -8.73
N GLN A 739 -43.97 13.50 -8.55
CA GLN A 739 -43.04 12.85 -7.61
C GLN A 739 -42.34 13.78 -6.61
N THR A 740 -42.77 15.02 -6.43
CA THR A 740 -42.07 15.98 -5.54
C THR A 740 -42.86 16.31 -4.27
N GLY A 741 -42.39 15.78 -3.13
CA GLY A 741 -42.75 16.28 -1.81
C GLY A 741 -41.95 17.54 -1.48
N HIS A 742 -42.64 18.66 -1.27
CA HIS A 742 -42.08 20.00 -1.11
C HIS A 742 -41.12 20.17 0.08
N ALA A 743 -40.04 20.93 -0.14
CA ALA A 743 -39.51 21.91 0.82
C ALA A 743 -38.81 23.06 0.07
N SER A 744 -38.67 24.22 0.69
CA SER A 744 -38.02 25.42 0.15
C SER A 744 -37.33 26.14 1.30
N PHE A 745 -36.17 26.78 1.05
CA PHE A 745 -35.50 27.67 2.02
C PHE A 745 -34.79 28.83 1.30
N GLU A 746 -34.80 30.00 1.95
CA GLU A 746 -33.99 31.21 1.69
C GLU A 746 -32.89 31.35 2.78
N SER A 747 -31.90 32.20 2.50
CA SER A 747 -30.53 32.29 3.08
C SER A 747 -30.37 32.93 4.47
N GLY A 748 -29.45 32.39 5.29
CA GLY A 748 -28.86 33.00 6.51
C GLY A 748 -28.19 31.95 7.43
N PRO A 749 -27.20 32.30 8.28
CA PRO A 749 -26.40 31.32 9.05
C PRO A 749 -27.23 30.76 10.20
N GLY A 750 -27.96 29.70 9.89
CA GLY A 750 -28.84 28.99 10.81
C GLY A 750 -29.99 28.37 10.02
N ARG A 751 -30.17 27.06 10.21
CA ARG A 751 -31.30 26.24 9.74
C ARG A 751 -31.21 25.75 8.29
N ASN A 752 -30.91 24.46 8.13
CA ASN A 752 -31.51 23.65 7.07
C ASN A 752 -31.78 22.22 7.58
N ASP A 753 -32.38 22.18 8.77
CA ASP A 753 -33.24 21.08 9.18
C ASP A 753 -34.66 21.58 8.87
N ALA A 754 -35.27 21.07 7.79
CA ALA A 754 -36.73 21.16 7.62
C ALA A 754 -37.35 20.80 8.96
N GLU A 755 -38.14 21.71 9.53
CA GLU A 755 -38.43 21.80 10.97
C GLU A 755 -38.51 20.41 11.61
N ILE A 756 -37.37 19.92 12.17
CA ILE A 756 -37.33 18.56 12.68
C ILE A 756 -38.37 18.52 13.76
N ASN A 757 -39.38 17.69 13.54
CA ASN A 757 -40.42 17.50 14.53
C ASN A 757 -39.80 16.67 15.65
N TRP A 758 -39.14 17.36 16.59
CA TRP A 758 -38.47 16.72 17.72
C TRP A 758 -39.45 15.89 18.57
N GLN A 759 -40.74 16.22 18.58
CA GLN A 759 -41.79 15.39 19.20
C GLN A 759 -41.95 14.06 18.47
N ARG A 760 -41.94 14.05 17.13
CA ARG A 760 -41.98 12.81 16.34
C ARG A 760 -40.69 12.00 16.49
N GLU A 761 -39.54 12.66 16.52
CA GLU A 761 -38.24 11.97 16.62
C GLU A 761 -38.04 11.28 17.98
N THR A 762 -38.50 11.91 19.06
CA THR A 762 -38.47 11.40 20.44
C THR A 762 -39.67 10.52 20.80
N SER A 763 -40.61 10.33 19.87
CA SER A 763 -41.78 9.49 20.10
C SER A 763 -41.40 8.01 20.21
N ILE A 764 -41.94 7.37 21.25
CA ILE A 764 -41.80 5.92 21.51
C ILE A 764 -42.95 5.09 20.95
N HIS A 765 -43.81 5.63 20.07
CA HIS A 765 -44.97 4.91 19.50
C HIS A 765 -44.60 3.62 18.76
N PHE A 766 -43.36 3.47 18.28
CA PHE A 766 -42.89 2.23 17.64
C PHE A 766 -42.82 1.03 18.60
N LEU A 767 -42.90 1.26 19.92
CA LEU A 767 -43.04 0.21 20.94
C LEU A 767 -44.51 -0.19 21.18
N HIS A 768 -45.48 0.57 20.66
CA HIS A 768 -46.92 0.35 20.88
C HIS A 768 -47.63 -0.42 19.74
N VAL A 769 -47.01 -0.56 18.55
CA VAL A 769 -47.69 -1.12 17.36
C VAL A 769 -47.30 -2.58 17.13
N SER A 770 -47.77 -3.45 18.02
CA SER A 770 -47.88 -4.91 17.85
C SER A 770 -48.30 -5.48 19.20
N SER A 771 -49.21 -6.44 19.23
CA SER A 771 -49.76 -7.17 20.39
C SER A 771 -48.72 -7.91 21.27
N SER A 772 -47.43 -7.61 21.11
CA SER A 772 -46.29 -8.30 21.71
C SER A 772 -45.58 -7.52 22.82
N VAL A 773 -45.84 -6.21 23.01
CA VAL A 773 -45.14 -5.36 23.99
C VAL A 773 -46.18 -4.70 24.92
N THR A 774 -46.32 -5.19 26.16
CA THR A 774 -47.15 -4.54 27.22
C THR A 774 -46.23 -3.91 28.26
N LYS A 775 -46.72 -2.86 28.93
CA LYS A 775 -46.00 -2.17 30.01
C LYS A 775 -45.66 -3.14 31.15
N LEU A 776 -44.50 -2.94 31.78
CA LEU A 776 -44.07 -3.70 32.95
C LEU A 776 -45.03 -3.54 34.14
N SER A 777 -45.84 -2.48 34.18
CA SER A 777 -46.81 -2.18 35.24
C SER A 777 -48.10 -3.00 35.19
N ASP A 778 -48.42 -3.65 34.06
CA ASP A 778 -49.74 -4.28 33.84
C ASP A 778 -49.75 -5.77 34.28
N ARG A 779 -48.97 -6.14 35.30
CA ARG A 779 -48.90 -7.52 35.84
C ARG A 779 -49.03 -7.54 37.36
N ASP A 780 -50.27 -7.45 37.83
CA ASP A 780 -50.70 -8.00 39.12
C ASP A 780 -51.71 -9.15 38.98
N ASP A 781 -52.01 -9.62 37.75
CA ASP A 781 -52.99 -10.68 37.53
C ASP A 781 -52.39 -11.86 36.76
N ILE A 782 -52.07 -12.93 37.47
CA ILE A 782 -51.93 -14.28 36.91
C ILE A 782 -53.30 -14.96 37.04
N PRO A 783 -53.95 -15.38 35.94
CA PRO A 783 -55.15 -16.20 36.03
C PRO A 783 -54.83 -17.59 36.60
N ARG A 784 -55.69 -17.98 37.54
CA ARG A 784 -55.80 -19.30 38.17
C ARG A 784 -55.99 -20.43 37.15
N GLU A 785 -55.66 -21.63 37.64
CA GLU A 785 -55.99 -22.98 37.14
C GLU A 785 -54.89 -23.66 36.29
N LEU A 786 -54.02 -24.44 36.94
CA LEU A 786 -54.22 -25.90 37.07
C LEU A 786 -53.12 -26.52 37.95
N ASP A 787 -53.62 -27.19 38.99
CA ASP A 787 -53.09 -28.29 39.81
C ASP A 787 -51.78 -28.13 40.60
N ASP A 788 -52.02 -27.94 41.89
CA ASP A 788 -51.21 -28.26 43.04
C ASP A 788 -50.67 -29.71 42.99
N GLU A 789 -49.36 -29.86 43.13
CA GLU A 789 -48.76 -30.61 44.25
C GLU A 789 -47.23 -30.40 44.23
N GLU A 790 -46.67 -30.12 45.42
CA GLU A 790 -45.23 -30.02 45.73
C GLU A 790 -44.47 -28.73 45.35
N ARG A 791 -44.64 -27.65 46.14
CA ARG A 791 -43.51 -26.94 46.80
C ARG A 791 -43.97 -25.84 47.75
N SER A 792 -44.57 -26.24 48.87
CA SER A 792 -44.72 -25.40 50.06
C SER A 792 -43.49 -25.55 50.96
N GLU A 793 -42.33 -25.06 50.51
CA GLU A 793 -41.14 -24.85 51.36
C GLU A 793 -40.07 -24.08 50.57
N GLU A 794 -40.23 -22.75 50.37
CA GLU A 794 -39.13 -21.79 50.18
C GLU A 794 -39.61 -20.32 50.03
N VAL A 795 -40.63 -19.89 50.79
CA VAL A 795 -40.93 -18.46 50.96
C VAL A 795 -40.19 -17.98 52.20
N THR A 796 -38.89 -17.70 52.05
CA THR A 796 -38.06 -16.74 52.83
C THR A 796 -36.57 -16.98 52.60
N LYS A 797 -36.06 -16.69 51.40
CA LYS A 797 -34.63 -16.44 51.20
C LYS A 797 -34.42 -15.26 50.28
N LYS A 798 -33.82 -14.22 50.86
CA LYS A 798 -32.98 -13.18 50.25
C LYS A 798 -32.78 -13.33 48.74
N GLU A 799 -33.14 -12.31 47.98
CA GLU A 799 -32.59 -12.05 46.63
C GLU A 799 -31.08 -11.77 46.76
N ASN A 800 -30.31 -12.82 47.02
CA ASN A 800 -28.87 -12.86 46.79
C ASN A 800 -28.69 -13.58 45.46
N LEU A 801 -28.40 -12.82 44.40
CA LEU A 801 -27.90 -13.34 43.13
C LEU A 801 -26.54 -14.02 43.38
N THR A 802 -26.57 -15.32 43.67
CA THR A 802 -25.38 -16.17 43.74
C THR A 802 -25.63 -17.41 42.88
N ASP A 803 -25.38 -17.32 41.56
CA ASP A 803 -24.53 -18.27 40.80
C ASP A 803 -24.41 -18.00 39.27
N ASP A 804 -25.17 -17.10 38.65
CA ASP A 804 -25.10 -16.91 37.18
C ASP A 804 -24.23 -15.73 36.75
N GLN A 805 -23.18 -15.99 35.97
CA GLN A 805 -22.36 -14.95 35.32
C GLN A 805 -23.22 -14.15 34.31
N ILE A 806 -23.17 -12.82 34.38
CA ILE A 806 -24.00 -11.91 33.57
C ILE A 806 -23.55 -11.93 32.09
N LYS A 807 -24.47 -12.23 31.17
CA LYS A 807 -24.24 -12.17 29.71
C LYS A 807 -24.56 -10.78 29.17
N ILE A 808 -23.64 -10.20 28.39
CA ILE A 808 -23.67 -8.79 28.01
C ILE A 808 -23.63 -8.62 26.50
N LEU A 809 -24.48 -7.74 25.96
CA LEU A 809 -24.33 -7.20 24.62
C LEU A 809 -23.62 -5.84 24.68
N LEU A 810 -22.46 -5.71 24.05
CA LEU A 810 -21.71 -4.46 23.93
C LEU A 810 -21.74 -3.95 22.48
N THR A 811 -22.35 -2.78 22.25
CA THR A 811 -22.22 -2.08 20.97
C THR A 811 -21.02 -1.13 20.97
N GLY A 812 -20.40 -0.93 19.81
CA GLY A 812 -19.25 -0.02 19.67
C GLY A 812 -17.97 -0.51 20.33
N SER A 813 -17.78 -1.83 20.46
CA SER A 813 -16.60 -2.48 21.07
C SER A 813 -15.27 -2.17 20.34
N THR A 814 -15.34 -1.79 19.06
CA THR A 814 -14.17 -1.36 18.25
C THR A 814 -13.87 0.14 18.37
N GLY A 815 -14.75 0.92 19.00
CA GLY A 815 -14.57 2.36 19.24
C GLY A 815 -13.59 2.66 20.38
N PHE A 816 -13.18 3.93 20.49
CA PHE A 816 -12.15 4.36 21.43
C PHE A 816 -12.48 4.02 22.90
N LEU A 817 -13.66 4.37 23.40
CA LEU A 817 -14.11 4.00 24.76
C LEU A 817 -14.48 2.51 24.85
N GLY A 818 -15.10 1.97 23.80
CA GLY A 818 -15.68 0.62 23.81
C GLY A 818 -14.65 -0.50 24.00
N ARG A 819 -13.43 -0.33 23.49
CA ARG A 819 -12.34 -1.31 23.72
C ARG A 819 -11.90 -1.38 25.19
N PHE A 820 -11.97 -0.28 25.94
CA PHE A 820 -11.66 -0.26 27.37
C PHE A 820 -12.82 -0.77 28.21
N ILE A 821 -14.07 -0.53 27.80
CA ILE A 821 -15.24 -1.19 28.40
C ILE A 821 -15.11 -2.70 28.22
N LEU A 822 -14.86 -3.18 27.00
CA LEU A 822 -14.67 -4.60 26.70
C LEU A 822 -13.55 -5.21 27.55
N TRP A 823 -12.41 -4.53 27.66
CA TRP A 823 -11.31 -4.97 28.51
C TRP A 823 -11.73 -5.16 29.97
N ASN A 824 -12.44 -4.19 30.56
CA ASN A 824 -12.91 -4.29 31.94
C ASN A 824 -13.98 -5.38 32.12
N LEU A 825 -14.87 -5.59 31.14
CA LEU A 825 -15.88 -6.66 31.17
C LEU A 825 -15.23 -8.04 31.18
N LEU A 826 -14.31 -8.31 30.25
CA LEU A 826 -13.67 -9.62 30.15
C LEU A 826 -12.81 -9.97 31.38
N ASN A 827 -12.31 -8.96 32.09
CA ASN A 827 -11.58 -9.11 33.35
C ASN A 827 -12.49 -9.19 34.60
N SER A 828 -13.80 -8.96 34.47
CA SER A 828 -14.74 -9.05 35.59
C SER A 828 -15.14 -10.50 35.88
N GLU A 829 -15.13 -10.89 37.15
CA GLU A 829 -15.57 -12.22 37.58
C GLU A 829 -17.10 -12.38 37.51
N LYS A 830 -17.85 -11.27 37.60
CA LYS A 830 -19.32 -11.25 37.48
C LYS A 830 -19.81 -11.34 36.03
N CYS A 831 -18.93 -11.15 35.05
CA CYS A 831 -19.28 -11.18 33.63
C CYS A 831 -19.04 -12.57 33.03
N GLY A 832 -20.07 -13.09 32.35
CA GLY A 832 -20.05 -14.36 31.61
C GLY A 832 -19.64 -14.13 30.17
N LEU A 833 -20.56 -14.32 29.22
CA LEU A 833 -20.33 -14.07 27.80
C LEU A 833 -20.53 -12.59 27.42
N VAL A 834 -19.65 -12.06 26.56
CA VAL A 834 -19.76 -10.72 26.00
C VAL A 834 -19.96 -10.82 24.49
N TYR A 835 -21.17 -10.51 24.03
CA TYR A 835 -21.54 -10.41 22.62
C TYR A 835 -21.12 -9.02 22.10
N CYS A 836 -20.27 -9.00 21.08
CA CYS A 836 -19.76 -7.78 20.45
C CYS A 836 -20.25 -7.68 19.01
N LEU A 837 -20.95 -6.59 18.69
CA LEU A 837 -21.37 -6.27 17.33
C LEU A 837 -20.20 -5.67 16.52
N CYS A 838 -19.83 -6.31 15.41
CA CYS A 838 -18.74 -5.89 14.51
C CYS A 838 -19.21 -5.86 13.05
N ARG A 839 -18.75 -4.86 12.29
CA ARG A 839 -18.98 -4.79 10.84
C ARG A 839 -17.97 -5.66 10.08
N GLY A 840 -18.46 -6.47 9.14
CA GLY A 840 -17.66 -7.25 8.18
C GLY A 840 -17.13 -8.60 8.68
N ASP A 841 -16.70 -9.44 7.73
CA ASP A 841 -16.42 -10.87 7.96
C ASP A 841 -15.21 -11.14 8.89
N ASN A 842 -14.30 -10.17 9.05
CA ASN A 842 -13.10 -10.29 9.89
C ASN A 842 -13.27 -9.69 11.31
N GLY A 843 -14.50 -9.47 11.78
CA GLY A 843 -14.79 -8.81 13.05
C GLY A 843 -14.11 -9.42 14.28
N LYS A 844 -13.96 -10.76 14.31
CA LYS A 844 -13.32 -11.49 15.41
C LYS A 844 -11.82 -11.25 15.48
N GLU A 845 -11.13 -11.35 14.35
CA GLU A 845 -9.69 -11.10 14.27
C GLU A 845 -9.36 -9.66 14.66
N ARG A 846 -10.16 -8.70 14.20
CA ARG A 846 -10.01 -7.27 14.54
C ARG A 846 -10.09 -7.03 16.05
N LEU A 847 -11.08 -7.61 16.73
CA LEU A 847 -11.20 -7.46 18.19
C LEU A 847 -10.07 -8.17 18.94
N LEU A 848 -9.65 -9.35 18.50
CA LEU A 848 -8.53 -10.06 19.10
C LEU A 848 -7.23 -9.25 19.00
N ASN A 849 -6.99 -8.61 17.85
CA ASN A 849 -5.82 -7.76 17.66
C ASN A 849 -5.87 -6.50 18.53
N ILE A 850 -7.06 -5.89 18.70
CA ILE A 850 -7.25 -4.76 19.62
C ILE A 850 -6.95 -5.17 21.07
N LEU A 851 -7.48 -6.31 21.51
CA LEU A 851 -7.28 -6.82 22.88
C LEU A 851 -5.83 -7.23 23.15
N LYS A 852 -5.15 -7.87 22.19
CA LYS A 852 -3.72 -8.21 22.30
C LYS A 852 -2.86 -6.96 22.45
N LYS A 853 -3.12 -5.91 21.66
CA LYS A 853 -2.41 -4.62 21.78
C LYS A 853 -2.64 -3.99 23.15
N LEU A 854 -3.89 -3.91 23.60
CA LEU A 854 -4.22 -3.39 24.94
C LEU A 854 -3.56 -4.19 26.06
N GLN A 855 -3.46 -5.52 25.93
CA GLN A 855 -2.79 -6.37 26.91
C GLN A 855 -1.30 -6.03 27.03
N VAL A 856 -0.59 -5.94 25.91
CA VAL A 856 0.83 -5.58 25.88
C VAL A 856 1.02 -4.22 26.54
N GLU A 857 0.28 -3.21 26.08
CA GLU A 857 0.33 -1.83 26.56
C GLU A 857 0.05 -1.71 28.07
N LEU A 858 -0.91 -2.46 28.61
CA LEU A 858 -1.24 -2.45 30.04
C LEU A 858 -0.26 -3.28 30.90
N SER A 859 0.45 -4.22 30.30
CA SER A 859 1.37 -5.13 31.01
C SER A 859 2.78 -4.58 31.19
N GLU A 860 3.23 -3.67 30.31
CA GLU A 860 4.58 -3.07 30.36
C GLU A 860 4.76 -2.06 31.50
N MET A 861 3.67 -1.52 32.07
CA MET A 861 3.70 -0.45 33.08
C MET A 861 3.30 -0.87 34.50
N LYS A 862 2.68 -2.05 34.69
CA LYS A 862 2.58 -2.67 36.02
C LYS A 862 3.96 -3.22 36.37
N GLY A 863 4.82 -2.39 36.95
CA GLY A 863 6.23 -2.67 37.22
C GLY A 863 6.50 -3.94 38.04
N ASP A 864 6.48 -5.09 37.37
CA ASP A 864 6.88 -6.37 37.93
C ASP A 864 8.41 -6.49 37.84
N LYS A 865 9.10 -5.56 38.50
CA LYS A 865 10.56 -5.56 38.76
C LYS A 865 10.92 -6.58 39.86
N GLN A 866 10.38 -7.80 39.78
CA GLN A 866 10.91 -8.93 40.55
C GLN A 866 11.36 -10.02 39.59
N GLY A 867 12.69 -10.20 39.55
CA GLY A 867 13.37 -11.25 38.82
C GLY A 867 12.88 -12.63 39.27
N GLY A 868 12.31 -13.36 38.32
CA GLY A 868 11.86 -14.75 38.47
C GLY A 868 11.54 -15.30 37.08
N GLY A 869 11.95 -16.55 36.83
CA GLY A 869 12.08 -17.23 35.54
C GLY A 869 11.07 -16.86 34.43
N VAL A 870 11.61 -16.57 33.25
CA VAL A 870 10.89 -16.08 32.06
C VAL A 870 9.93 -17.11 31.45
N GLU A 871 10.15 -18.42 31.67
CA GLU A 871 9.30 -19.48 31.09
C GLU A 871 8.03 -19.78 31.90
N GLU A 872 8.05 -19.68 33.22
CA GLU A 872 6.89 -20.00 34.07
C GLU A 872 5.87 -18.85 34.09
N LYS A 873 6.33 -17.59 34.02
CA LYS A 873 5.47 -16.40 33.87
C LYS A 873 4.82 -16.30 32.48
N ARG A 874 5.45 -16.82 31.41
CA ARG A 874 4.86 -16.84 30.04
C ARG A 874 3.67 -17.81 29.97
N ARG A 875 3.83 -19.02 30.52
CA ARG A 875 2.77 -20.04 30.57
C ARG A 875 1.53 -19.58 31.38
N GLY A 876 1.74 -18.86 32.49
CA GLY A 876 0.65 -18.28 33.28
C GLY A 876 -0.10 -17.13 32.58
N LYS A 877 0.60 -16.24 31.88
CA LYS A 877 -0.01 -15.11 31.14
C LYS A 877 -0.80 -15.56 29.91
N GLU A 878 -0.31 -16.57 29.19
CA GLU A 878 -0.98 -17.13 28.01
C GLU A 878 -2.26 -17.89 28.39
N SER A 879 -2.24 -18.61 29.52
CA SER A 879 -3.43 -19.22 30.13
C SER A 879 -4.48 -18.18 30.55
N SER A 880 -4.07 -17.05 31.15
CA SER A 880 -4.99 -15.98 31.58
C SER A 880 -5.65 -15.24 30.42
N PHE A 881 -4.93 -14.99 29.32
CA PHE A 881 -5.51 -14.33 28.14
C PHE A 881 -6.46 -15.25 27.38
N SER A 882 -6.10 -16.53 27.24
CA SER A 882 -6.98 -17.54 26.64
C SER A 882 -8.30 -17.65 27.42
N LYS A 883 -8.24 -17.66 28.77
CA LYS A 883 -9.42 -17.63 29.63
C LYS A 883 -10.25 -16.35 29.45
N MET A 884 -9.62 -15.19 29.31
CA MET A 884 -10.31 -13.92 29.07
C MET A 884 -11.05 -13.90 27.72
N VAL A 885 -10.38 -14.35 26.65
CA VAL A 885 -10.95 -14.37 25.29
C VAL A 885 -12.05 -15.43 25.15
N SER A 886 -12.04 -16.49 25.96
CA SER A 886 -13.10 -17.52 25.94
C SER A 886 -14.50 -16.96 26.23
N LYS A 887 -14.58 -15.79 26.88
CA LYS A 887 -15.84 -15.07 27.16
C LYS A 887 -16.36 -14.26 25.96
N LEU A 888 -15.58 -14.08 24.89
CA LEU A 888 -15.91 -13.19 23.77
C LEU A 888 -16.69 -13.92 22.68
N VAL A 889 -17.87 -13.39 22.33
CA VAL A 889 -18.67 -13.80 21.17
C VAL A 889 -18.76 -12.62 20.20
N VAL A 890 -18.48 -12.83 18.92
CA VAL A 890 -18.49 -11.75 17.92
C VAL A 890 -19.61 -11.99 16.93
N LEU A 891 -20.48 -10.99 16.78
CA LEU A 891 -21.63 -11.02 15.88
C LEU A 891 -21.37 -10.08 14.70
N SER A 892 -21.58 -10.58 13.48
CA SER A 892 -21.46 -9.76 12.26
C SER A 892 -22.74 -8.95 12.07
N GLY A 893 -22.64 -7.62 12.16
CA GLY A 893 -23.80 -6.74 11.99
C GLY A 893 -23.43 -5.26 11.90
N ASP A 894 -24.38 -4.46 11.43
CA ASP A 894 -24.26 -3.01 11.28
C ASP A 894 -25.33 -2.29 12.12
N LEU A 895 -24.83 -1.44 13.02
CA LEU A 895 -25.64 -0.63 13.91
C LEU A 895 -26.69 0.25 13.18
N GLY A 896 -26.41 0.67 11.93
CA GLY A 896 -27.31 1.50 11.14
C GLY A 896 -28.44 0.74 10.42
N LEU A 897 -28.44 -0.59 10.46
CA LEU A 897 -29.43 -1.44 9.80
C LEU A 897 -30.49 -1.95 10.78
N VAL A 898 -31.64 -2.36 10.23
CA VAL A 898 -32.73 -3.02 10.97
C VAL A 898 -32.18 -4.26 11.67
N ARG A 899 -32.65 -4.55 12.91
CA ARG A 899 -32.15 -5.65 13.74
C ARG A 899 -30.63 -5.65 13.93
N LEU A 900 -30.02 -4.45 13.91
CA LEU A 900 -28.56 -4.27 14.03
C LEU A 900 -27.77 -4.97 12.90
N GLY A 901 -28.42 -5.27 11.76
CA GLY A 901 -27.84 -6.02 10.66
C GLY A 901 -27.54 -7.49 10.96
N LEU A 902 -28.10 -8.04 12.04
CA LEU A 902 -27.92 -9.43 12.46
C LEU A 902 -28.82 -10.38 11.66
N SER A 903 -28.37 -11.63 11.50
CA SER A 903 -29.23 -12.72 11.02
C SER A 903 -30.39 -12.96 12.00
N GLU A 904 -31.50 -13.55 11.53
CA GLU A 904 -32.61 -13.89 12.45
C GLU A 904 -32.17 -14.83 13.58
N GLY A 905 -31.24 -15.75 13.29
CA GLY A 905 -30.68 -16.66 14.28
C GLY A 905 -29.91 -15.93 15.37
N ASP A 906 -28.99 -15.03 14.99
CA ASP A 906 -28.17 -14.28 15.93
C ASP A 906 -28.99 -13.26 16.74
N TYR A 907 -29.97 -12.62 16.10
CA TYR A 907 -30.88 -11.70 16.78
C TYR A 907 -31.72 -12.42 17.85
N ASN A 908 -32.27 -13.60 17.51
CA ASN A 908 -33.01 -14.43 18.46
C ASN A 908 -32.12 -14.98 19.59
N LEU A 909 -30.85 -15.29 19.28
CA LEU A 909 -29.87 -15.73 20.29
C LEU A 909 -29.65 -14.63 21.34
N ILE A 910 -29.33 -13.40 20.92
CA ILE A 910 -29.13 -12.30 21.88
C ILE A 910 -30.42 -11.91 22.60
N ALA A 911 -31.58 -12.06 21.96
CA ALA A 911 -32.87 -11.84 22.60
C ALA A 911 -33.14 -12.82 23.75
N ARG A 912 -32.65 -14.07 23.65
CA ARG A 912 -32.82 -15.12 24.66
C ARG A 912 -31.77 -15.09 25.75
N GLU A 913 -30.52 -14.81 25.41
CA GLU A 913 -29.40 -15.07 26.32
C GLU A 913 -28.92 -13.84 27.08
N VAL A 914 -28.95 -12.65 26.48
CA VAL A 914 -28.38 -11.43 27.07
C VAL A 914 -29.17 -10.97 28.28
N ASP A 915 -28.46 -10.60 29.35
CA ASP A 915 -28.99 -10.01 30.59
C ASP A 915 -28.87 -8.48 30.58
N VAL A 916 -27.74 -7.97 30.11
CA VAL A 916 -27.40 -6.54 30.13
C VAL A 916 -26.98 -6.07 28.74
N VAL A 917 -27.53 -4.95 28.29
CA VAL A 917 -27.11 -4.27 27.06
C VAL A 917 -26.35 -3.00 27.44
N ILE A 918 -25.09 -2.91 27.03
CA ILE A 918 -24.30 -1.67 27.11
C ILE A 918 -24.27 -1.04 25.72
N HIS A 919 -25.11 -0.03 25.52
CA HIS A 919 -25.21 0.67 24.24
C HIS A 919 -24.26 1.87 24.20
N ASN A 920 -23.04 1.63 23.69
CA ASN A 920 -21.97 2.62 23.55
C ASN A 920 -21.68 3.03 22.09
N GLY A 921 -22.06 2.20 21.11
CA GLY A 921 -21.84 2.47 19.69
C GLY A 921 -22.52 3.73 19.19
N ALA A 922 -21.76 4.62 18.56
CA ALA A 922 -22.23 5.82 17.89
C ALA A 922 -21.22 6.25 16.81
N ASN A 923 -21.71 6.94 15.78
CA ASN A 923 -20.87 7.75 14.90
C ASN A 923 -20.63 9.10 15.57
N VAL A 924 -19.37 9.37 15.95
CA VAL A 924 -18.95 10.59 16.63
C VAL A 924 -18.35 11.54 15.60
N ASN A 925 -19.19 12.40 15.03
CA ASN A 925 -18.78 13.42 14.07
C ASN A 925 -19.57 14.72 14.32
N HIS A 926 -18.87 15.77 14.73
CA HIS A 926 -19.49 17.06 15.09
C HIS A 926 -19.82 17.96 13.89
N VAL A 927 -19.40 17.57 12.68
CA VAL A 927 -19.63 18.31 11.43
C VAL A 927 -20.91 17.84 10.72
N LEU A 928 -21.23 16.54 10.83
CA LEU A 928 -22.41 15.95 10.20
C LEU A 928 -23.72 16.46 10.82
N SER A 929 -24.76 16.57 10.00
CA SER A 929 -26.09 16.99 10.45
C SER A 929 -26.77 15.90 11.28
N TYR A 930 -27.84 16.25 12.01
CA TYR A 930 -28.68 15.26 12.70
C TYR A 930 -29.15 14.17 11.74
N THR A 931 -29.57 14.55 10.54
CA THR A 931 -30.11 13.62 9.54
C THR A 931 -29.09 12.58 9.10
N ASP A 932 -27.83 12.96 8.94
CA ASP A 932 -26.75 12.04 8.54
C ASP A 932 -26.37 11.07 9.67
N LEU A 933 -26.49 11.52 10.92
CA LEU A 933 -26.15 10.72 12.11
C LEU A 933 -27.31 9.86 12.59
N LYS A 934 -28.55 10.21 12.22
CA LYS A 934 -29.78 9.54 12.65
C LYS A 934 -29.77 8.02 12.43
N PRO A 935 -29.38 7.47 11.25
CA PRO A 935 -29.36 6.02 11.05
C PRO A 935 -28.48 5.28 12.06
N THR A 936 -27.28 5.79 12.34
CA THR A 936 -26.31 5.10 13.21
C THR A 936 -26.53 5.41 14.70
N ASN A 937 -26.98 6.60 15.07
CA ASN A 937 -27.08 7.01 16.47
C ASN A 937 -28.50 6.87 17.05
N VAL A 938 -29.54 7.18 16.26
CA VAL A 938 -30.93 7.23 16.74
C VAL A 938 -31.70 5.98 16.35
N THR A 939 -31.65 5.57 15.07
CA THR A 939 -32.36 4.37 14.61
C THR A 939 -31.83 3.11 15.31
N SER A 940 -30.52 3.03 15.52
CA SER A 940 -29.90 1.96 16.32
C SER A 940 -30.42 1.89 17.75
N THR A 941 -30.58 3.04 18.41
CA THR A 941 -31.16 3.13 19.75
C THR A 941 -32.60 2.58 19.73
N LYS A 942 -33.39 2.86 18.70
CA LYS A 942 -34.74 2.28 18.55
C LYS A 942 -34.71 0.75 18.41
N GLU A 943 -33.77 0.20 17.65
CA GLU A 943 -33.61 -1.25 17.53
C GLU A 943 -33.16 -1.90 18.84
N ILE A 944 -32.30 -1.25 19.62
CA ILE A 944 -31.90 -1.72 20.96
C ILE A 944 -33.08 -1.67 21.95
N LEU A 945 -33.90 -0.62 21.90
CA LEU A 945 -35.11 -0.52 22.73
C LEU A 945 -36.10 -1.63 22.39
N LYS A 946 -36.29 -1.95 21.10
CA LYS A 946 -37.08 -3.11 20.67
C LYS A 946 -36.56 -4.39 21.30
N LEU A 947 -35.26 -4.69 21.14
CA LEU A 947 -34.61 -5.87 21.72
C LEU A 947 -34.77 -5.97 23.25
N CYS A 948 -34.71 -4.85 23.95
CA CYS A 948 -34.86 -4.80 25.41
C CYS A 948 -36.33 -4.92 25.86
N SER A 949 -37.28 -4.50 25.02
CA SER A 949 -38.72 -4.57 25.28
C SER A 949 -39.35 -5.94 24.94
N GLU A 950 -38.60 -6.85 24.30
CA GLU A 950 -39.07 -8.17 23.94
C GLU A 950 -39.36 -9.05 25.18
N ARG A 951 -40.50 -9.75 25.16
CA ARG A 951 -41.00 -10.60 26.27
C ARG A 951 -40.22 -11.90 26.50
N ILE A 952 -39.14 -12.14 25.76
CA ILE A 952 -38.35 -13.38 25.82
C ILE A 952 -37.52 -13.44 27.10
N LYS A 953 -36.80 -12.36 27.41
CA LYS A 953 -35.97 -12.22 28.61
C LYS A 953 -35.79 -10.73 28.89
N HIS A 954 -36.10 -10.31 30.11
CA HIS A 954 -35.91 -8.92 30.53
C HIS A 954 -34.44 -8.55 30.53
N LYS A 955 -34.11 -7.47 29.82
CA LYS A 955 -32.74 -6.95 29.70
C LYS A 955 -32.63 -5.62 30.40
N TYR A 956 -31.51 -5.42 31.11
CA TYR A 956 -31.16 -4.11 31.64
C TYR A 956 -30.36 -3.31 30.61
N LEU A 957 -30.80 -2.10 30.27
CA LEU A 957 -30.10 -1.22 29.34
C LEU A 957 -29.24 -0.21 30.10
N HIS A 958 -27.93 -0.20 29.86
CA HIS A 958 -27.06 0.93 30.19
C HIS A 958 -26.71 1.71 28.92
N PHE A 959 -27.24 2.94 28.80
CA PHE A 959 -27.00 3.81 27.65
C PHE A 959 -25.85 4.78 27.90
N VAL A 960 -24.87 4.82 27.00
CA VAL A 960 -23.76 5.78 27.07
C VAL A 960 -24.08 7.01 26.21
N SER A 961 -24.46 8.10 26.87
CA SER A 961 -24.78 9.41 26.29
C SER A 961 -23.53 10.30 26.19
N SER A 962 -23.66 11.62 26.34
CA SER A 962 -22.56 12.59 26.38
C SER A 962 -22.98 13.82 27.17
N ILE A 963 -22.05 14.48 27.88
CA ILE A 963 -22.33 15.75 28.55
C ILE A 963 -22.75 16.87 27.56
N GLY A 964 -22.41 16.73 26.27
CA GLY A 964 -22.81 17.66 25.21
C GLY A 964 -24.32 17.75 24.98
N VAL A 965 -25.12 16.91 25.66
CA VAL A 965 -26.58 17.06 25.76
C VAL A 965 -27.01 18.15 26.74
N LEU A 966 -26.10 18.89 27.38
CA LEU A 966 -26.37 20.04 28.26
C LEU A 966 -25.74 21.30 27.62
N ILE A 967 -26.50 22.39 27.41
CA ILE A 967 -26.02 23.58 26.70
C ILE A 967 -25.72 24.72 27.69
N GLU A 968 -24.43 25.10 27.79
CA GLU A 968 -23.77 26.22 28.49
C GLU A 968 -24.48 26.95 29.66
N GLY A 969 -23.82 26.90 30.83
CA GLY A 969 -23.74 28.02 31.78
C GLY A 969 -24.53 27.86 33.08
N GLY A 970 -23.94 27.20 34.09
CA GLY A 970 -24.29 27.35 35.51
C GLY A 970 -25.45 26.48 36.02
N ASP A 971 -25.17 25.74 37.08
CA ASP A 971 -26.05 24.89 37.90
C ASP A 971 -26.64 23.59 37.31
N GLU A 972 -26.55 22.56 38.15
CA GLU A 972 -26.66 21.12 37.87
C GLU A 972 -28.08 20.60 37.61
N THR A 973 -29.04 21.46 37.28
CA THR A 973 -30.47 21.12 37.35
C THR A 973 -31.31 21.49 36.13
N THR A 974 -30.72 21.83 34.98
CA THR A 974 -31.52 22.41 33.89
C THR A 974 -31.55 21.54 32.63
N GLU A 975 -32.71 20.93 32.36
CA GLU A 975 -33.08 20.29 31.09
C GLU A 975 -32.75 21.19 29.89
N VAL A 976 -32.31 20.56 28.79
CA VAL A 976 -32.21 21.27 27.51
C VAL A 976 -33.60 21.63 27.02
N LYS A 977 -33.92 22.92 27.09
CA LYS A 977 -35.08 23.48 26.40
C LYS A 977 -34.97 23.13 24.91
N LYS A 978 -36.04 22.50 24.38
CA LYS A 978 -36.20 22.09 22.97
C LYS A 978 -35.80 23.17 21.96
N ASP A 979 -35.95 24.43 22.35
CA ASP A 979 -35.66 25.62 21.53
C ASP A 979 -34.15 25.82 21.28
N ARG A 980 -33.26 25.28 22.13
CA ARG A 980 -31.80 25.42 21.99
C ARG A 980 -31.12 24.29 21.22
N LEU A 981 -31.82 23.18 20.95
CA LEU A 981 -31.29 22.05 20.16
C LEU A 981 -30.85 22.46 18.75
N ARG A 982 -31.51 23.47 18.16
CA ARG A 982 -31.18 23.99 16.82
C ARG A 982 -29.80 24.64 16.75
N HIS A 983 -29.19 24.97 17.89
CA HIS A 983 -27.88 25.60 17.98
C HIS A 983 -26.76 24.61 18.36
N CYS A 984 -27.09 23.32 18.50
CA CYS A 984 -26.14 22.26 18.79
C CYS A 984 -25.61 21.57 17.53
N SER A 985 -24.44 20.93 17.65
CA SER A 985 -23.95 20.02 16.59
C SER A 985 -24.91 18.85 16.36
N GLY A 986 -24.93 18.30 15.14
CA GLY A 986 -25.75 17.13 14.79
C GLY A 986 -25.50 15.92 15.70
N TYR A 987 -24.25 15.76 16.17
CA TYR A 987 -23.91 14.74 17.17
C TYR A 987 -24.65 14.95 18.49
N CYS A 988 -24.61 16.16 19.05
CA CYS A 988 -25.31 16.48 20.30
C CYS A 988 -26.84 16.32 20.14
N GLN A 989 -27.40 16.75 19.00
CA GLN A 989 -28.81 16.55 18.66
C GLN A 989 -29.17 15.05 18.64
N SER A 990 -28.35 14.21 17.98
CA SER A 990 -28.58 12.75 17.93
C SER A 990 -28.51 12.07 19.30
N LYS A 991 -27.59 12.50 20.17
CA LYS A 991 -27.45 11.97 21.53
C LYS A 991 -28.62 12.38 22.42
N TRP A 992 -29.05 13.64 22.31
CA TRP A 992 -30.23 14.12 23.02
C TRP A 992 -31.49 13.35 22.61
N VAL A 993 -31.73 13.15 21.30
CA VAL A 993 -32.90 12.36 20.83
C VAL A 993 -32.85 10.92 21.35
N SER A 994 -31.67 10.28 21.27
CA SER A 994 -31.49 8.90 21.75
C SER A 994 -31.75 8.79 23.26
N GLU A 995 -31.32 9.80 24.02
CA GLU A 995 -31.55 9.86 25.45
C GLU A 995 -33.04 10.01 25.81
N GLN A 996 -33.77 10.88 25.10
CA GLN A 996 -35.22 11.01 25.28
C GLN A 996 -35.98 9.72 24.96
N LEU A 997 -35.55 8.98 23.94
CA LEU A 997 -36.13 7.67 23.61
C LEU A 997 -35.90 6.64 24.73
N VAL A 998 -34.70 6.61 25.32
CA VAL A 998 -34.36 5.69 26.41
C VAL A 998 -35.10 6.07 27.69
N LEU A 999 -35.09 7.34 28.09
CA LEU A 999 -35.80 7.84 29.27
C LEU A 999 -37.31 7.61 29.13
N GLY A 1000 -37.89 7.99 27.99
CA GLY A 1000 -39.31 7.75 27.71
C GLY A 1000 -39.69 6.27 27.79
N ALA A 1001 -38.80 5.35 27.36
CA ALA A 1001 -39.04 3.92 27.49
C ALA A 1001 -38.94 3.42 28.94
N ILE A 1002 -38.07 4.00 29.77
CA ILE A 1002 -37.96 3.68 31.20
C ILE A 1002 -39.17 4.22 31.98
N ASP A 1003 -39.52 5.49 31.79
CA ASP A 1003 -40.61 6.17 32.51
C ASP A 1003 -41.99 5.56 32.21
N ASN A 1004 -42.18 5.06 30.98
CA ASN A 1004 -43.39 4.33 30.60
C ASN A 1004 -43.38 2.85 30.99
N GLY A 1005 -42.30 2.38 31.62
CA GLY A 1005 -42.15 1.00 32.09
C GLY A 1005 -42.01 -0.01 30.95
N TYR A 1006 -41.42 0.34 29.81
CA TYR A 1006 -41.13 -0.63 28.74
C TYR A 1006 -39.83 -1.40 28.99
N ILE A 1007 -38.86 -0.77 29.62
CA ILE A 1007 -37.54 -1.35 29.91
C ILE A 1007 -37.07 -0.94 31.31
N LYS A 1008 -36.09 -1.67 31.84
CA LYS A 1008 -35.27 -1.22 32.98
C LYS A 1008 -33.92 -0.74 32.47
N GLY A 1009 -33.41 0.36 33.00
CA GLY A 1009 -32.13 0.89 32.53
C GLY A 1009 -31.63 2.11 33.27
N SER A 1010 -30.41 2.51 32.93
CA SER A 1010 -29.73 3.71 33.41
C SER A 1010 -28.92 4.33 32.29
N LEU A 1011 -28.44 5.54 32.48
CA LEU A 1011 -27.56 6.17 31.51
C LEU A 1011 -26.40 6.90 32.16
N SER A 1012 -25.29 6.97 31.43
CA SER A 1012 -24.13 7.76 31.81
C SER A 1012 -23.85 8.84 30.76
N ARG A 1013 -23.44 10.02 31.21
CA ARG A 1013 -23.05 11.17 30.37
C ARG A 1013 -21.56 11.44 30.57
N PRO A 1014 -20.66 10.79 29.81
CA PRO A 1014 -19.25 11.11 29.81
C PRO A 1014 -18.98 12.56 29.39
N GLY A 1015 -18.06 13.20 30.12
CA GLY A 1015 -17.42 14.44 29.71
C GLY A 1015 -16.46 14.24 28.53
N LEU A 1016 -15.54 15.19 28.32
CA LEU A 1016 -14.54 15.06 27.26
C LEU A 1016 -13.56 13.94 27.63
N ILE A 1017 -13.59 12.84 26.87
CA ILE A 1017 -12.79 11.65 27.17
C ILE A 1017 -11.34 11.88 26.72
N GLY A 1018 -10.44 11.96 27.70
CA GLY A 1018 -9.01 12.13 27.50
C GLY A 1018 -8.24 10.80 27.40
N ALA A 1019 -6.93 10.88 27.56
CA ALA A 1019 -6.06 9.72 27.53
C ALA A 1019 -6.30 8.76 28.72
N HIS A 1020 -5.86 7.52 28.58
CA HIS A 1020 -5.81 6.56 29.69
C HIS A 1020 -4.89 7.09 30.79
N SER A 1021 -5.36 7.09 32.04
CA SER A 1021 -4.67 7.72 33.18
C SER A 1021 -3.26 7.17 33.42
N VAL A 1022 -3.09 5.86 33.27
CA VAL A 1022 -1.79 5.17 33.41
C VAL A 1022 -0.99 5.12 32.10
N THR A 1023 -1.55 4.60 31.00
CA THR A 1023 -0.77 4.31 29.78
C THR A 1023 -0.60 5.52 28.85
N GLY A 1024 -1.38 6.58 29.02
CA GLY A 1024 -1.33 7.74 28.13
C GLY A 1024 -2.00 7.54 26.78
N HIS A 1025 -2.68 6.41 26.57
CA HIS A 1025 -3.30 6.09 25.29
C HIS A 1025 -4.51 6.99 25.02
N LEU A 1026 -4.53 7.69 23.90
CA LEU A 1026 -5.52 8.72 23.56
C LEU A 1026 -6.10 8.54 22.16
N ASN A 1027 -7.22 9.20 21.88
CA ASN A 1027 -7.84 9.19 20.56
C ASN A 1027 -7.21 10.25 19.66
N ARG A 1028 -6.30 9.85 18.75
CA ARG A 1028 -5.54 10.79 17.90
C ARG A 1028 -6.36 11.45 16.79
N THR A 1029 -7.56 10.94 16.52
CA THR A 1029 -8.50 11.54 15.57
C THR A 1029 -9.55 12.40 16.26
N ASP A 1030 -9.49 12.53 17.60
CA ASP A 1030 -10.39 13.41 18.34
C ASP A 1030 -10.07 14.88 18.08
N TRP A 1031 -11.13 15.70 17.96
CA TRP A 1031 -11.00 17.12 17.64
C TRP A 1031 -10.17 17.88 18.68
N PHE A 1032 -10.25 17.50 19.95
CA PHE A 1032 -9.53 18.19 21.03
C PHE A 1032 -8.02 17.90 20.95
N TYR A 1033 -7.64 16.67 20.62
CA TYR A 1033 -6.25 16.33 20.34
C TYR A 1033 -5.72 17.08 19.10
N LEU A 1034 -6.49 17.08 18.01
CA LEU A 1034 -6.12 17.77 16.78
C LEU A 1034 -6.00 19.29 16.97
N LEU A 1035 -6.88 19.88 17.78
CA LEU A 1035 -6.82 21.28 18.17
C LEU A 1035 -5.53 21.60 18.93
N VAL A 1036 -5.19 20.82 19.97
CA VAL A 1036 -3.96 21.03 20.74
C VAL A 1036 -2.72 20.90 19.85
N CYS A 1037 -2.67 19.92 18.96
CA CYS A 1037 -1.61 19.77 17.97
C CYS A 1037 -1.54 20.97 17.01
N GLY A 1038 -2.69 21.42 16.50
CA GLY A 1038 -2.78 22.58 15.60
C GLY A 1038 -2.23 23.86 16.24
N LEU A 1039 -2.62 24.14 17.48
CA LEU A 1039 -2.12 25.30 18.24
C LEU A 1039 -0.63 25.23 18.48
N TYR A 1040 -0.12 24.04 18.80
CA TYR A 1040 1.31 23.82 18.96
C TYR A 1040 2.07 24.09 17.65
N HIS A 1041 1.60 23.53 16.53
CA HIS A 1041 2.24 23.70 15.23
C HIS A 1041 2.20 25.13 14.72
N LEU A 1042 1.08 25.83 14.93
CA LEU A 1042 0.93 27.23 14.55
C LEU A 1042 1.79 28.15 15.41
N LYS A 1043 2.24 27.71 16.59
CA LYS A 1043 2.89 28.54 17.62
C LYS A 1043 2.10 29.82 17.91
N ALA A 1044 0.79 29.76 17.70
CA ALA A 1044 -0.13 30.86 17.78
C ALA A 1044 -1.44 30.34 18.35
N TYR A 1045 -1.96 31.06 19.32
CA TYR A 1045 -3.21 30.77 19.98
C TYR A 1045 -3.95 32.10 20.26
N PRO A 1046 -5.29 32.11 20.32
CA PRO A 1046 -6.04 33.30 20.69
C PRO A 1046 -5.58 33.85 22.05
N SER A 1047 -5.37 35.17 22.14
CA SER A 1047 -4.95 35.85 23.37
C SER A 1047 -5.97 35.71 24.50
N GLU A 1048 -7.24 35.57 24.13
CA GLU A 1048 -8.33 35.22 25.04
C GLU A 1048 -9.05 34.00 24.49
N TRP A 1049 -8.76 32.84 25.07
CA TRP A 1049 -9.73 31.75 25.03
C TRP A 1049 -10.87 32.16 25.95
N GLY A 1050 -12.09 32.23 25.42
CA GLY A 1050 -13.29 32.41 26.25
C GLY A 1050 -13.23 31.45 27.44
N THR A 1051 -13.85 31.83 28.56
CA THR A 1051 -13.76 31.18 29.90
C THR A 1051 -14.16 29.69 29.98
N GLY A 1052 -14.22 28.98 28.85
CA GLY A 1052 -14.50 27.56 28.64
C GLY A 1052 -13.58 26.64 29.42
N LYS A 1053 -13.91 26.49 30.70
CA LYS A 1053 -13.55 25.38 31.56
C LYS A 1053 -13.92 24.08 30.85
N THR A 1054 -12.94 23.27 30.48
CA THR A 1054 -13.19 21.97 29.83
C THR A 1054 -12.91 20.84 30.82
N LEU A 1055 -13.92 20.02 31.08
CA LEU A 1055 -13.84 18.87 31.99
C LEU A 1055 -13.34 17.66 31.21
N VAL A 1056 -12.04 17.34 31.37
CA VAL A 1056 -11.41 16.17 30.75
C VAL A 1056 -11.40 15.02 31.75
N ILE A 1057 -11.83 13.83 31.32
CA ILE A 1057 -11.87 12.62 32.15
C ILE A 1057 -11.11 11.46 31.48
N PRO A 1058 -10.25 10.71 32.19
CA PRO A 1058 -9.51 9.59 31.60
C PRO A 1058 -10.41 8.46 31.10
N VAL A 1059 -10.07 7.87 29.94
CA VAL A 1059 -10.91 6.83 29.30
C VAL A 1059 -11.08 5.56 30.15
N ASP A 1060 -10.06 5.18 30.92
CA ASP A 1060 -10.10 4.04 31.83
C ASP A 1060 -11.02 4.28 33.02
N THR A 1061 -11.05 5.50 33.53
CA THR A 1061 -11.95 5.93 34.60
C THR A 1061 -13.41 5.88 34.13
N VAL A 1062 -13.70 6.38 32.92
CA VAL A 1062 -15.03 6.28 32.30
C VAL A 1062 -15.43 4.82 32.09
N ALA A 1063 -14.53 4.00 31.53
CA ALA A 1063 -14.81 2.60 31.27
C ALA A 1063 -15.11 1.79 32.55
N GLN A 1064 -14.36 2.02 33.63
CA GLN A 1064 -14.61 1.40 34.93
C GLN A 1064 -15.97 1.80 35.52
N ALA A 1065 -16.32 3.10 35.45
CA ALA A 1065 -17.61 3.58 35.91
C ALA A 1065 -18.78 2.95 35.14
N VAL A 1066 -18.71 2.92 33.81
CA VAL A 1066 -19.74 2.29 32.96
C VAL A 1066 -19.92 0.81 33.32
N VAL A 1067 -18.82 0.06 33.47
CA VAL A 1067 -18.88 -1.36 33.86
C VAL A 1067 -19.44 -1.56 35.27
N ALA A 1068 -19.04 -0.74 36.23
CA ALA A 1068 -19.53 -0.82 37.61
C ALA A 1068 -21.04 -0.54 37.68
N LEU A 1069 -21.52 0.49 36.98
CA LEU A 1069 -22.95 0.81 36.90
C LEU A 1069 -23.76 -0.28 36.18
N SER A 1070 -23.14 -0.96 35.20
CA SER A 1070 -23.79 -2.01 34.41
C SER A 1070 -23.82 -3.38 35.11
N LEU A 1071 -22.93 -3.66 36.08
CA LEU A 1071 -22.81 -4.98 36.72
C LEU A 1071 -23.11 -5.01 38.23
N ASN A 1072 -22.89 -3.92 38.95
CA ASN A 1072 -22.90 -3.94 40.43
C ASN A 1072 -24.07 -3.23 41.08
N ARG A 1073 -24.82 -2.38 40.34
CA ARG A 1073 -25.90 -1.54 40.90
C ARG A 1073 -27.18 -1.55 40.05
N ILE A 1074 -27.48 -2.66 39.39
CA ILE A 1074 -28.60 -2.76 38.42
C ILE A 1074 -29.96 -2.41 39.07
N SER A 1075 -30.24 -2.93 40.26
CA SER A 1075 -31.50 -2.68 40.98
C SER A 1075 -31.61 -1.23 41.49
N GLU A 1076 -30.51 -0.67 41.98
CA GLU A 1076 -30.43 0.69 42.55
C GLU A 1076 -30.33 1.79 41.48
N SER A 1077 -29.94 1.44 40.26
CA SER A 1077 -29.65 2.42 39.18
C SER A 1077 -30.81 2.65 38.21
N ASN A 1078 -31.93 1.94 38.35
CA ASN A 1078 -33.04 2.05 37.41
C ASN A 1078 -33.58 3.49 37.36
N GLY A 1079 -33.61 4.07 36.17
CA GLY A 1079 -34.00 5.46 35.93
C GLY A 1079 -32.93 6.50 36.26
N LEU A 1080 -31.77 6.12 36.79
CA LEU A 1080 -30.75 7.09 37.18
C LEU A 1080 -29.89 7.56 36.00
N VAL A 1081 -29.58 8.87 36.03
CA VAL A 1081 -28.69 9.56 35.11
C VAL A 1081 -27.40 9.91 35.83
N TYR A 1082 -26.28 9.38 35.35
CA TYR A 1082 -24.96 9.60 35.95
C TYR A 1082 -24.12 10.54 35.09
N HIS A 1083 -23.70 11.67 35.66
CA HIS A 1083 -22.71 12.54 35.02
C HIS A 1083 -21.30 12.01 35.34
N LEU A 1084 -20.51 11.70 34.32
CA LEU A 1084 -19.14 11.24 34.49
C LEU A 1084 -18.20 12.39 34.12
N ASP A 1085 -17.97 13.25 35.10
CA ASP A 1085 -17.09 14.41 35.00
C ASP A 1085 -16.09 14.45 36.16
N ASN A 1086 -15.19 15.43 36.11
CA ASN A 1086 -14.19 15.66 37.13
C ASN A 1086 -14.22 17.13 37.56
N ARG A 1087 -15.06 17.44 38.56
CA ARG A 1087 -15.29 18.82 39.02
C ARG A 1087 -14.11 19.44 39.76
N GLU A 1088 -13.16 18.63 40.23
CA GLU A 1088 -12.00 19.09 41.00
C GLU A 1088 -10.79 19.47 40.12
N SER A 1089 -10.68 18.95 38.89
CA SER A 1089 -9.65 19.35 37.92
C SER A 1089 -10.27 19.93 36.65
N VAL A 1090 -10.61 21.22 36.74
CA VAL A 1090 -11.03 22.01 35.59
C VAL A 1090 -9.79 22.35 34.75
N VAL A 1091 -9.73 21.86 33.52
CA VAL A 1091 -8.65 22.21 32.60
C VAL A 1091 -9.00 23.53 31.92
N ASN A 1092 -8.25 24.58 32.22
CA ASN A 1092 -8.32 25.83 31.48
C ASN A 1092 -7.43 25.71 30.24
N PHE A 1093 -7.92 26.14 29.07
CA PHE A 1093 -7.11 26.25 27.85
C PHE A 1093 -5.82 27.06 28.07
N ASN A 1094 -5.86 28.08 28.93
CA ASN A 1094 -4.69 28.85 29.32
C ASN A 1094 -3.63 28.01 30.04
N ASP A 1095 -4.02 26.99 30.82
CA ASP A 1095 -3.07 26.12 31.50
C ASP A 1095 -2.45 25.09 30.55
N ILE A 1096 -3.19 24.67 29.52
CA ILE A 1096 -2.66 23.86 28.41
C ILE A 1096 -1.60 24.68 27.66
N ILE A 1097 -1.92 25.92 27.30
CA ILE A 1097 -1.00 26.83 26.60
C ILE A 1097 0.28 27.08 27.42
N ARG A 1098 0.16 27.45 28.70
CA ARG A 1098 1.33 27.66 29.57
C ARG A 1098 2.18 26.40 29.73
N SER A 1099 1.55 25.22 29.70
CA SER A 1099 2.25 23.95 29.76
C SER A 1099 2.99 23.64 28.46
N LEU A 1100 2.42 23.99 27.30
CA LEU A 1100 3.08 23.93 25.99
C LEU A 1100 4.28 24.90 25.92
N GLU A 1101 4.15 26.11 26.50
CA GLU A 1101 5.24 27.09 26.57
C GLU A 1101 6.40 26.61 27.45
N LYS A 1102 6.10 26.01 28.60
CA LYS A 1102 7.13 25.48 29.54
C LYS A 1102 7.85 24.24 29.04
N ALA A 1103 7.22 23.43 28.17
CA ALA A 1103 7.80 22.18 27.69
C ALA A 1103 8.92 22.40 26.66
N GLY A 1104 9.05 23.61 26.08
CA GLY A 1104 10.07 23.92 25.06
C GLY A 1104 9.84 23.23 23.71
N PRO A 1105 10.45 23.73 22.61
CA PRO A 1105 10.16 23.29 21.24
C PRO A 1105 10.59 21.85 20.90
N ASP A 1106 11.45 21.24 21.71
CA ASP A 1106 12.03 19.91 21.45
C ASP A 1106 11.30 18.74 22.13
N SER A 1107 10.41 19.01 23.10
CA SER A 1107 9.73 17.96 23.87
C SER A 1107 8.52 17.33 23.16
N LEU A 1108 7.92 18.02 22.17
CA LEU A 1108 6.76 17.52 21.42
C LEU A 1108 7.12 16.47 20.35
N LYS A 1109 8.37 16.47 19.86
CA LYS A 1109 8.79 15.67 18.69
C LYS A 1109 8.79 14.15 18.93
N HIS A 1110 8.82 13.69 20.17
CA HIS A 1110 8.94 12.27 20.53
C HIS A 1110 7.78 11.70 21.35
N GLN A 1111 6.82 12.53 21.77
CA GLN A 1111 6.08 12.21 22.99
C GLN A 1111 4.63 12.71 23.02
N GLY A 1112 3.87 12.72 21.93
CA GLY A 1112 2.43 13.11 21.98
C GLY A 1112 1.62 12.35 23.05
N ASN A 1113 1.89 11.05 23.23
CA ASN A 1113 1.29 10.25 24.30
C ASN A 1113 1.84 10.63 25.69
N GLN A 1114 3.16 10.86 25.83
CA GLN A 1114 3.77 11.24 27.11
C GLN A 1114 3.48 12.70 27.51
N MET A 1115 3.25 13.62 26.56
CA MET A 1115 2.83 15.00 26.82
C MET A 1115 1.42 15.00 27.40
N TYR A 1116 0.48 14.30 26.77
CA TYR A 1116 -0.88 14.17 27.29
C TYR A 1116 -0.89 13.45 28.65
N SER A 1117 -0.07 12.41 28.79
CA SER A 1117 0.15 11.73 30.08
C SER A 1117 0.74 12.64 31.14
N GLN A 1118 1.75 13.47 30.83
CA GLN A 1118 2.39 14.38 31.77
C GLN A 1118 1.52 15.60 32.10
N LEU A 1119 0.69 16.05 31.15
CA LEU A 1119 -0.40 17.02 31.37
C LEU A 1119 -1.44 16.44 32.34
N LEU A 1120 -1.82 15.17 32.18
CA LEU A 1120 -2.76 14.45 33.04
C LEU A 1120 -2.16 14.02 34.40
N LEU A 1121 -0.87 13.64 34.46
CA LEU A 1121 -0.15 13.18 35.65
C LEU A 1121 0.13 14.32 36.63
N LYS A 1122 0.14 15.59 36.17
CA LYS A 1122 0.20 16.75 37.07
C LYS A 1122 -1.13 17.06 37.76
N TRP A 1123 -2.21 16.36 37.41
CA TRP A 1123 -3.50 16.42 38.10
C TRP A 1123 -3.58 15.35 39.19
N ASP A 1124 -2.58 15.37 40.07
CA ASP A 1124 -2.53 14.55 41.27
C ASP A 1124 -3.79 14.81 42.10
N ARG A 1125 -4.63 13.76 42.20
CA ARG A 1125 -5.96 13.66 42.86
C ARG A 1125 -7.14 13.91 41.93
N LEU A 1126 -7.52 12.86 41.21
CA LEU A 1126 -8.79 12.76 40.49
C LEU A 1126 -9.82 12.06 41.38
N HIS A 1127 -10.75 12.83 41.96
CA HIS A 1127 -11.95 12.27 42.58
C HIS A 1127 -13.10 12.32 41.55
N LEU A 1128 -13.64 11.15 41.18
CA LEU A 1128 -14.86 11.02 40.39
C LEU A 1128 -16.04 11.54 41.23
N SER A 1129 -16.72 12.58 40.76
CA SER A 1129 -18.03 12.94 41.31
C SER A 1129 -19.10 12.08 40.62
N LEU A 1130 -19.71 11.17 41.37
CA LEU A 1130 -20.94 10.50 40.94
C LEU A 1130 -22.11 11.24 41.57
N SER A 1131 -22.65 12.22 40.85
CA SER A 1131 -23.86 12.95 41.30
C SER A 1131 -25.10 12.30 40.66
N PRO A 1132 -25.95 11.58 41.41
CA PRO A 1132 -27.25 11.16 40.92
C PRO A 1132 -28.17 12.38 40.81
N SER A 1133 -28.69 12.67 39.61
CA SER A 1133 -29.74 13.68 39.43
C SER A 1133 -31.11 13.00 39.48
N PRO A 1134 -32.09 13.48 40.27
CA PRO A 1134 -33.44 12.94 40.27
C PRO A 1134 -34.14 13.13 38.92
N LEU A 1135 -34.83 12.09 38.46
CA LEU A 1135 -35.77 12.16 37.35
C LEU A 1135 -36.92 13.11 37.71
N THR A 1136 -36.97 14.28 37.08
CA THR A 1136 -38.22 15.03 36.92
C THR A 1136 -38.40 15.32 35.45
N CYS A 1137 -39.21 14.50 34.80
CA CYS A 1137 -39.76 14.72 33.46
C CYS A 1137 -40.92 15.72 33.56
N VAL A 1138 -40.94 16.77 32.73
CA VAL A 1138 -42.13 17.59 32.45
C VAL A 1138 -42.47 17.55 30.97
#